data_AF-A0A2D8I468-F1
#
_entry.id   AF-A0A2D8I468-F1
#
_cell.length_a   1.000
_cell.length_b   1.000
_cell.length_c   1.000
_cell.angle_alpha   90.00
_cell.angle_beta   90.00
_cell.angle_gamma   90.00
#
_symmetry.space_group_name_H-M   'P 1'
#
loop_
_entity.id
_entity.type
_entity.pdbx_description
1 polymer ?
#
loop_
_entity_poly.entity_id
_entity_poly.type
_entity_poly.pdbx_seq_one_letter_code
_entity_poly.pdbx_strand_id
1 'polypeptide(L)'
;VEKFFPQARHLEVQIFGDGKGQALSLGVRDCSAQRRNQKVLEETPPIGVNPKTLESLQESARNLATSVNYLSAGTVEFLYDEDDDSFFFLEVNTRLQVEHGITELVYEIDLVEWMIQLSIGDFSMFKKAQPTLTGHAVEARIYAENPARNFEPCSGLISSVEFPENVRIDGWVKDGTEVTPFYDPLLTKILVHGKNREEAIGKLSDALCKSEIHGIETNLDYLNVWVEKHWSKTVPIYTRTLQDFSFFPKTVEVLRPGTQTTVQDYPGRLRYWDVGIPPSGPMDNLSFRLGNLIVGNNLEAAGLEITTLGPKLHFNQSCVIALCGAHGDVLLNDLPLEFWKAHEVTAGDLLDLGQVRPHGMRYYLTVSGGLDIPDYLGSQSTFTLGKFGGHCGRALQTGDILKLGKAESGKSFPKLSPTEIPKISDSWTLHTLYGPHAAPDFLTAEYMKTFFEAEWEVHYNSDRTGVRLLGPKPEWTRPDGGEAGLHPSNLHDNPYAVGAVDFTGDMPVILGPDGPSLGGFACPATVITADLWKLGQLRPGDRIRFQLVSHDESIKLLSKQEEFLTFKTDLGKTVSISNRRPEDLLSVLESGFNGGDKWVLRQSGDQNLLVEFGEPILDLQIRFKVHLFYKLLVENKIQGIIDLTPGIRSLQVHFEPRISVRQNVIDWIISNIDLLGEKNETSVESRIVWLPLSWDDPTTRQAVEKYQKSVRADAPWCPDNIEFIKRINGLSDIEEVRQIVYEASYLVLGLGDVYLGAPVATPLDPRHRLVTTKYNPARTWTPENAVGIGGAYLCIYGMEGPGGYQLMGRTIQMWKRYNLGGTFPGGMPWLLRFFDQIRFYPVSSQELVEIRHDFALGRYSLRIEESNFDLNKYDQFLADNQEDILRFKSVQQNAFEEERSRWQDKAVDFSDSQIETEIESDHQIPKGVEGVESQVTGSLWKWMVRAGENVKVGQNLAIIESMKMEIFVESPTNGFVHSIAKTEGELVKNGEYLLLIKTETGSES
;
A
#
# COMPACT_ATOMS: atom_id res chain seq x y z
N VAL A 1 10.11 8.07 -61.72
CA VAL A 1 11.22 8.00 -60.76
C VAL A 1 11.04 9.19 -59.84
N GLU A 2 10.71 8.97 -58.57
CA GLU A 2 10.59 10.04 -57.57
C GLU A 2 11.98 10.42 -57.04
N LYS A 3 12.21 11.72 -56.75
CA LYS A 3 13.48 12.20 -56.18
C LYS A 3 13.57 11.69 -54.74
N PHE A 4 14.65 10.97 -54.42
CA PHE A 4 14.92 10.49 -53.05
C PHE A 4 15.73 11.53 -52.30
N PHE A 5 15.26 11.92 -51.11
CA PHE A 5 15.90 12.91 -50.26
C PHE A 5 16.53 12.22 -49.03
N PRO A 6 17.85 12.01 -49.00
CA PRO A 6 18.51 11.31 -47.90
C PRO A 6 18.50 12.10 -46.59
N GLN A 7 18.48 13.43 -46.64
CA GLN A 7 18.47 14.35 -45.49
C GLN A 7 17.24 15.28 -45.50
N ALA A 8 16.05 14.70 -45.64
CA ALA A 8 14.81 15.48 -45.64
C ALA A 8 14.50 16.04 -44.24
N ARG A 9 14.10 17.31 -44.20
CA ARG A 9 13.46 17.95 -43.05
C ARG A 9 11.95 18.07 -43.28
N HIS A 10 11.18 18.04 -42.20
CA HIS A 10 9.75 18.23 -42.21
C HIS A 10 9.45 19.63 -41.65
N LEU A 11 9.14 20.57 -42.53
CA LEU A 11 8.77 21.93 -42.15
C LEU A 11 7.30 22.17 -42.41
N GLU A 12 6.62 22.85 -41.50
CA GLU A 12 5.19 23.08 -41.64
C GLU A 12 4.80 24.50 -41.26
N VAL A 13 3.78 25.04 -41.92
CA VAL A 13 3.32 26.42 -41.70
C VAL A 13 1.94 26.40 -41.06
N GLN A 14 1.85 26.99 -39.86
CA GLN A 14 0.56 27.26 -39.23
C GLN A 14 -0.20 28.30 -40.05
N ILE A 15 -1.43 27.99 -40.44
CA ILE A 15 -2.33 28.93 -41.10
C ILE A 15 -3.60 29.16 -40.26
N PHE A 16 -4.19 30.34 -40.41
CA PHE A 16 -5.49 30.68 -39.83
C PHE A 16 -6.33 31.47 -40.84
N GLY A 17 -7.43 30.88 -41.30
CA GLY A 17 -8.28 31.44 -42.36
C GLY A 17 -9.66 31.89 -41.86
N ASP A 18 -10.23 32.92 -42.47
CA ASP A 18 -11.51 33.51 -42.06
C ASP A 18 -12.75 32.92 -42.78
N GLY A 19 -12.54 32.00 -43.72
CA GLY A 19 -13.59 31.44 -44.56
C GLY A 19 -14.12 32.38 -45.66
N LYS A 20 -13.53 33.57 -45.82
CA LYS A 20 -13.97 34.64 -46.74
C LYS A 20 -12.84 35.17 -47.63
N GLY A 21 -11.74 34.42 -47.72
CA GLY A 21 -10.61 34.73 -48.59
C GLY A 21 -9.47 35.51 -47.92
N GLN A 22 -9.50 35.69 -46.59
CA GLN A 22 -8.37 36.19 -45.81
C GLN A 22 -7.73 35.04 -45.02
N ALA A 23 -6.41 34.92 -45.09
CA ALA A 23 -5.65 33.95 -44.30
C ALA A 23 -4.37 34.58 -43.72
N LEU A 24 -4.01 34.13 -42.52
CA LEU A 24 -2.77 34.45 -41.82
C LEU A 24 -1.83 33.24 -41.86
N SER A 25 -0.52 33.49 -41.92
CA SER A 25 0.54 32.51 -41.65
C SER A 25 1.16 32.85 -40.30
N LEU A 26 1.19 31.90 -39.36
CA LEU A 26 1.65 32.08 -37.98
C LEU A 26 2.95 31.30 -37.77
N GLY A 27 3.94 31.60 -38.59
CA GLY A 27 5.28 31.02 -38.51
C GLY A 27 5.41 29.61 -39.06
N VAL A 28 6.65 29.12 -39.03
CA VAL A 28 7.05 27.79 -39.50
C VAL A 28 7.51 26.98 -38.30
N ARG A 29 7.09 25.70 -38.21
CA ARG A 29 7.60 24.73 -37.23
C ARG A 29 8.49 23.71 -37.93
N ASP A 30 9.50 23.22 -37.22
CA ASP A 30 10.28 22.06 -37.62
C ASP A 30 9.80 20.84 -36.84
N CYS A 31 9.31 19.84 -37.56
CA CYS A 31 8.78 18.59 -37.02
C CYS A 31 9.64 17.40 -37.48
N SER A 32 10.92 17.62 -37.78
CA SER A 32 11.82 16.60 -38.32
C SER A 32 12.20 15.52 -37.31
N ALA A 33 12.12 15.77 -36.01
CA ALA A 33 12.46 14.78 -35.01
C ALA A 33 11.32 13.74 -34.86
N GLN A 34 11.33 12.78 -35.79
CA GLN A 34 10.30 11.74 -35.91
C GLN A 34 10.90 10.36 -35.68
N ARG A 35 10.08 9.49 -35.10
CA ARG A 35 10.36 8.07 -34.95
C ARG A 35 9.28 7.29 -35.67
N ARG A 36 9.64 6.51 -36.71
CA ARG A 36 8.65 5.78 -37.55
C ARG A 36 7.50 6.69 -38.02
N ASN A 37 7.85 7.89 -38.47
CA ASN A 37 6.90 8.92 -38.92
C ASN A 37 5.96 9.47 -37.81
N GLN A 38 6.21 9.15 -36.54
CA GLN A 38 5.54 9.77 -35.39
C GLN A 38 6.40 10.91 -34.86
N LYS A 39 5.85 12.13 -34.82
CA LYS A 39 6.52 13.32 -34.27
C LYS A 39 6.65 13.16 -32.75
N VAL A 40 7.85 13.43 -32.21
CA VAL A 40 8.12 13.33 -30.76
C VAL A 40 8.74 14.59 -30.17
N LEU A 41 9.40 15.39 -31.01
CA LEU A 41 10.05 16.64 -30.65
C LEU A 41 9.83 17.66 -31.78
N GLU A 42 9.52 18.90 -31.43
CA GLU A 42 9.20 19.95 -32.38
C GLU A 42 9.81 21.27 -31.93
N GLU A 43 10.14 22.15 -32.88
CA GLU A 43 10.69 23.47 -32.56
C GLU A 43 10.21 24.58 -33.49
N THR A 44 10.22 25.82 -32.99
CA THR A 44 9.96 27.03 -33.78
C THR A 44 10.75 28.23 -33.25
N PRO A 45 11.33 29.06 -34.14
CA PRO A 45 11.41 28.88 -35.59
C PRO A 45 12.43 27.79 -36.02
N PRO A 46 12.33 27.21 -37.24
CA PRO A 46 13.36 26.33 -37.78
C PRO A 46 14.70 27.05 -37.94
N ILE A 47 15.80 26.33 -37.67
CA ILE A 47 17.17 26.84 -37.92
C ILE A 47 17.74 26.35 -39.25
N GLY A 48 18.80 27.00 -39.74
CA GLY A 48 19.50 26.58 -40.96
C GLY A 48 18.71 26.81 -42.25
N VAL A 49 17.52 27.40 -42.18
CA VAL A 49 16.70 27.74 -43.35
C VAL A 49 16.94 29.21 -43.71
N ASN A 50 17.17 29.48 -44.99
CA ASN A 50 17.33 30.85 -45.47
C ASN A 50 16.07 31.68 -45.16
N PRO A 51 16.19 32.91 -44.61
CA PRO A 51 15.04 33.75 -44.31
C PRO A 51 14.10 33.97 -45.50
N LYS A 52 14.64 34.04 -46.73
CA LYS A 52 13.83 34.16 -47.95
C LYS A 52 13.01 32.90 -48.23
N THR A 53 13.55 31.73 -47.92
CA THR A 53 12.85 30.45 -48.07
C THR A 53 11.75 30.31 -47.03
N LEU A 54 11.97 30.77 -45.78
CA LEU A 54 10.92 30.84 -44.75
C LEU A 54 9.77 31.79 -45.12
N GLU A 55 10.08 32.93 -45.72
CA GLU A 55 9.07 33.85 -46.25
C GLU A 55 8.28 33.19 -47.39
N SER A 56 8.98 32.50 -48.30
CA SER A 56 8.36 31.79 -49.43
C SER A 56 7.45 30.63 -48.99
N LEU A 57 7.85 29.87 -47.96
CA LEU A 57 7.02 28.83 -47.33
C LEU A 57 5.72 29.44 -46.79
N GLN A 58 5.83 30.52 -46.01
CA GLN A 58 4.68 31.18 -45.40
C GLN A 58 3.75 31.81 -46.44
N GLU A 59 4.30 32.46 -47.46
CA GLU A 59 3.52 33.01 -48.56
C GLU A 59 2.80 31.92 -49.35
N SER A 60 3.47 30.80 -49.64
CA SER A 60 2.87 29.66 -50.34
C SER A 60 1.70 29.06 -49.55
N ALA A 61 1.89 28.85 -48.24
CA ALA A 61 0.84 28.33 -47.36
C ALA A 61 -0.36 29.29 -47.25
N ARG A 62 -0.10 30.60 -47.12
CA ARG A 62 -1.15 31.64 -47.08
C ARG A 62 -1.91 31.72 -48.41
N ASN A 63 -1.21 31.69 -49.54
CA ASN A 63 -1.82 31.72 -50.86
C ASN A 63 -2.72 30.51 -51.10
N LEU A 64 -2.27 29.31 -50.69
CA LEU A 64 -3.07 28.10 -50.73
C LEU A 64 -4.35 28.26 -49.90
N ALA A 65 -4.23 28.69 -48.64
CA ALA A 65 -5.37 28.90 -47.73
C ALA A 65 -6.38 29.92 -48.29
N THR A 66 -5.89 31.06 -48.80
CA THR A 66 -6.73 32.09 -49.44
C THR A 66 -7.44 31.56 -50.67
N SER A 67 -6.77 30.77 -51.52
CA SER A 67 -7.33 30.27 -52.78
C SER A 67 -8.55 29.36 -52.60
N VAL A 68 -8.67 28.72 -51.42
CA VAL A 68 -9.76 27.80 -51.09
C VAL A 68 -10.74 28.37 -50.06
N ASN A 69 -10.61 29.65 -49.70
CA ASN A 69 -11.36 30.29 -48.60
C ASN A 69 -11.29 29.45 -47.32
N TYR A 70 -10.08 29.05 -46.92
CA TYR A 70 -9.88 28.21 -45.74
C TYR A 70 -10.50 28.84 -44.49
N LEU A 71 -11.10 28.03 -43.63
CA LEU A 71 -11.77 28.47 -42.40
C LEU A 71 -11.07 27.86 -41.19
N SER A 72 -10.82 28.68 -40.16
CA SER A 72 -10.22 28.29 -38.89
C SER A 72 -8.73 27.93 -38.99
N ALA A 73 -8.22 27.11 -38.07
CA ALA A 73 -6.83 26.67 -38.04
C ALA A 73 -6.55 25.52 -39.02
N GLY A 74 -5.37 25.55 -39.65
CA GLY A 74 -4.85 24.47 -40.49
C GLY A 74 -3.33 24.48 -40.51
N THR A 75 -2.72 23.46 -41.09
CA THR A 75 -1.26 23.43 -41.27
C THR A 75 -0.90 22.92 -42.65
N VAL A 76 0.00 23.60 -43.33
CA VAL A 76 0.54 23.19 -44.65
C VAL A 76 1.93 22.61 -44.43
N GLU A 77 2.10 21.33 -44.72
CA GLU A 77 3.35 20.59 -44.49
C GLU A 77 4.19 20.51 -45.76
N PHE A 78 5.51 20.57 -45.58
CA PHE A 78 6.51 20.58 -46.64
C PHE A 78 7.69 19.66 -46.30
N LEU A 79 8.21 18.99 -47.32
CA LEU A 79 9.54 18.41 -47.30
C LEU A 79 10.56 19.49 -47.68
N TYR A 80 11.59 19.68 -46.85
CA TYR A 80 12.67 20.63 -47.11
C TYR A 80 14.00 19.88 -47.35
N ASP A 81 14.68 20.25 -48.42
CA ASP A 81 15.99 19.77 -48.83
C ASP A 81 17.02 20.88 -48.55
N GLU A 82 17.90 20.62 -47.59
CA GLU A 82 18.88 21.62 -47.12
C GLU A 82 20.01 21.84 -48.14
N ASP A 83 20.32 20.85 -48.98
CA ASP A 83 21.43 20.92 -49.95
C ASP A 83 21.16 21.93 -51.07
N ASP A 84 19.91 22.05 -51.51
CA ASP A 84 19.47 22.95 -52.58
C ASP A 84 18.56 24.10 -52.09
N ASP A 85 18.36 24.22 -50.78
CA ASP A 85 17.48 25.20 -50.12
C ASP A 85 16.07 25.22 -50.75
N SER A 86 15.55 24.04 -51.11
CA SER A 86 14.25 23.88 -51.77
C SER A 86 13.23 23.17 -50.90
N PHE A 87 11.94 23.44 -51.15
CA PHE A 87 10.85 22.79 -50.44
C PHE A 87 9.77 22.28 -51.39
N PHE A 88 9.09 21.21 -50.98
CA PHE A 88 8.06 20.52 -51.75
C PHE A 88 6.83 20.33 -50.88
N PHE A 89 5.65 20.66 -51.41
CA PHE A 89 4.38 20.42 -50.73
C PHE A 89 4.21 18.94 -50.40
N LEU A 90 3.80 18.66 -49.16
CA LEU A 90 3.49 17.32 -48.69
C LEU A 90 1.97 17.14 -48.55
N GLU A 91 1.36 17.87 -47.61
CA GLU A 91 -0.09 17.81 -47.37
C GLU A 91 -0.63 19.06 -46.64
N VAL A 92 -1.96 19.12 -46.48
CA VAL A 92 -2.63 20.09 -45.60
C VAL A 92 -3.38 19.34 -44.52
N ASN A 93 -3.00 19.55 -43.28
CA ASN A 93 -3.78 19.14 -42.12
C ASN A 93 -4.92 20.15 -41.90
N THR A 94 -6.16 19.74 -42.21
CA THR A 94 -7.35 20.59 -42.19
C THR A 94 -7.94 20.79 -40.77
N ARG A 95 -7.06 20.89 -39.77
CA ARG A 95 -7.37 20.93 -38.34
C ARG A 95 -6.21 21.56 -37.57
N LEU A 96 -6.44 21.85 -36.28
CA LEU A 96 -5.37 22.14 -35.33
C LEU A 96 -4.48 20.89 -35.14
N GLN A 97 -3.17 21.11 -35.00
CA GLN A 97 -2.19 20.07 -34.75
C GLN A 97 -1.73 20.03 -33.29
N VAL A 98 -1.11 18.93 -32.90
CA VAL A 98 -0.74 18.64 -31.50
C VAL A 98 0.30 19.67 -31.00
N GLU A 99 1.26 19.97 -31.87
CA GLU A 99 2.40 20.87 -31.72
C GLU A 99 2.04 22.38 -31.83
N HIS A 100 0.76 22.75 -31.83
CA HIS A 100 0.35 24.15 -31.96
C HIS A 100 0.86 25.05 -30.81
N GLY A 101 1.06 24.48 -29.61
CA GLY A 101 1.43 25.25 -28.42
C GLY A 101 2.80 25.94 -28.53
N ILE A 102 3.74 25.43 -29.32
CA ILE A 102 5.02 26.13 -29.57
C ILE A 102 4.83 27.38 -30.44
N THR A 103 3.85 27.38 -31.35
CA THR A 103 3.43 28.59 -32.09
C THR A 103 2.81 29.61 -31.13
N GLU A 104 1.93 29.16 -30.23
CA GLU A 104 1.31 30.01 -29.22
C GLU A 104 2.34 30.71 -28.33
N LEU A 105 3.38 29.98 -27.90
CA LEU A 105 4.44 30.53 -27.05
C LEU A 105 5.25 31.64 -27.72
N VAL A 106 5.66 31.48 -28.99
CA VAL A 106 6.52 32.49 -29.66
C VAL A 106 5.74 33.71 -30.16
N TYR A 107 4.43 33.58 -30.36
CA TYR A 107 3.56 34.66 -30.84
C TYR A 107 2.66 35.26 -29.75
N GLU A 108 2.64 34.68 -28.55
CA GLU A 108 1.77 35.07 -27.43
C GLU A 108 0.28 35.13 -27.83
N ILE A 109 -0.20 34.05 -28.44
CA ILE A 109 -1.59 33.90 -28.89
C ILE A 109 -2.21 32.60 -28.34
N ASP A 110 -3.54 32.53 -28.32
CA ASP A 110 -4.30 31.31 -28.09
C ASP A 110 -5.08 30.97 -29.38
N LEU A 111 -4.66 29.89 -30.05
CA LEU A 111 -5.25 29.46 -31.31
C LEU A 111 -6.65 28.90 -31.10
N VAL A 112 -6.90 28.21 -29.97
CA VAL A 112 -8.23 27.67 -29.65
C VAL A 112 -9.20 28.81 -29.37
N GLU A 113 -8.78 29.85 -28.65
CA GLU A 113 -9.56 31.08 -28.47
C GLU A 113 -9.94 31.68 -29.82
N TRP A 114 -8.99 31.81 -30.75
CA TRP A 114 -9.28 32.35 -32.08
C TRP A 114 -10.27 31.47 -32.85
N MET A 115 -10.14 30.14 -32.78
CA MET A 115 -11.09 29.21 -33.39
C MET A 115 -12.51 29.41 -32.84
N ILE A 116 -12.65 29.56 -31.51
CA ILE A 116 -13.93 29.79 -30.84
C ILE A 116 -14.50 31.16 -31.22
N GLN A 117 -13.71 32.23 -31.16
CA GLN A 117 -14.11 33.59 -31.55
C GLN A 117 -14.62 33.63 -32.99
N LEU A 118 -13.88 33.00 -33.92
CA LEU A 118 -14.28 32.91 -35.32
C LEU A 118 -15.61 32.16 -35.49
N SER A 119 -15.83 31.08 -34.72
CA SER A 119 -17.06 30.28 -34.79
C SER A 119 -18.31 31.06 -34.37
N ILE A 120 -18.17 32.06 -33.49
CA ILE A 120 -19.26 32.97 -33.07
C ILE A 120 -19.33 34.25 -33.92
N GLY A 121 -18.54 34.34 -34.99
CA GLY A 121 -18.55 35.46 -35.93
C GLY A 121 -17.71 36.68 -35.51
N ASP A 122 -16.80 36.52 -34.54
CA ASP A 122 -15.80 37.55 -34.24
C ASP A 122 -14.57 37.39 -35.15
N PHE A 123 -14.21 38.47 -35.85
CA PHE A 123 -13.07 38.55 -36.77
C PHE A 123 -11.97 39.49 -36.23
N SER A 124 -11.99 39.79 -34.94
CA SER A 124 -11.09 40.76 -34.30
C SER A 124 -9.61 40.40 -34.48
N MET A 125 -9.26 39.11 -34.48
CA MET A 125 -7.89 38.62 -34.70
C MET A 125 -7.30 39.02 -36.06
N PHE A 126 -8.11 39.14 -37.12
CA PHE A 126 -7.65 39.57 -38.46
C PHE A 126 -7.46 41.08 -38.58
N LYS A 127 -7.97 41.86 -37.62
CA LYS A 127 -7.88 43.34 -37.60
C LYS A 127 -6.72 43.84 -36.74
N LYS A 128 -6.19 43.00 -35.85
CA LYS A 128 -5.00 43.32 -35.05
C LYS A 128 -3.75 43.33 -35.93
N ALA A 129 -2.71 44.05 -35.51
CA ALA A 129 -1.39 43.90 -36.13
C ALA A 129 -0.95 42.43 -36.01
N GLN A 130 -0.26 41.91 -37.04
CA GLN A 130 0.21 40.53 -36.98
C GLN A 130 1.12 40.32 -35.76
N PRO A 131 0.92 39.24 -34.99
CA PRO A 131 1.78 38.91 -33.86
C PRO A 131 3.25 38.86 -34.28
N THR A 132 4.13 39.41 -33.46
CA THR A 132 5.58 39.37 -33.74
C THR A 132 6.17 38.10 -33.15
N LEU A 133 7.00 37.39 -33.89
CA LEU A 133 7.73 36.23 -33.38
C LEU A 133 8.76 36.69 -32.33
N THR A 134 8.72 36.09 -31.14
CA THR A 134 9.66 36.36 -30.06
C THR A 134 10.28 35.08 -29.54
N GLY A 135 11.62 35.06 -29.45
CA GLY A 135 12.36 33.94 -28.89
C GLY A 135 12.29 32.65 -29.72
N HIS A 136 12.35 31.52 -29.02
CA HIS A 136 12.33 30.17 -29.57
C HIS A 136 11.55 29.25 -28.62
N ALA A 137 10.69 28.40 -29.16
CA ALA A 137 9.96 27.41 -28.37
C ALA A 137 10.21 26.00 -28.89
N VAL A 138 10.21 25.04 -27.97
CA VAL A 138 10.34 23.61 -28.27
C VAL A 138 9.32 22.81 -27.47
N GLU A 139 8.86 21.69 -28.05
CA GLU A 139 7.94 20.74 -27.45
C GLU A 139 8.57 19.35 -27.39
N ALA A 140 8.25 18.60 -26.33
CA ALA A 140 8.49 17.17 -26.23
C ALA A 140 7.19 16.43 -25.89
N ARG A 141 6.91 15.34 -26.62
CA ARG A 141 5.72 14.51 -26.41
C ARG A 141 6.06 13.29 -25.55
N ILE A 142 5.44 13.22 -24.37
CA ILE A 142 5.62 12.11 -23.45
C ILE A 142 4.53 11.07 -23.70
N TYR A 143 4.93 9.87 -24.10
CA TYR A 143 4.06 8.75 -24.41
C TYR A 143 4.23 7.62 -23.40
N ALA A 144 3.14 6.91 -23.11
CA ALA A 144 3.13 5.61 -22.47
C ALA A 144 3.61 4.54 -23.47
N GLU A 145 4.91 4.52 -23.73
CA GLU A 145 5.58 3.56 -24.60
C GLU A 145 6.87 3.11 -23.93
N ASN A 146 7.28 1.86 -24.18
CA ASN A 146 8.57 1.34 -23.73
C ASN A 146 9.62 1.42 -24.86
N PRO A 147 10.58 2.36 -24.81
CA PRO A 147 11.58 2.53 -25.87
C PRO A 147 12.47 1.30 -26.07
N ALA A 148 12.72 0.52 -25.03
CA ALA A 148 13.55 -0.69 -25.10
C ALA A 148 12.83 -1.86 -25.78
N ARG A 149 11.50 -1.90 -25.70
CA ARG A 149 10.65 -2.85 -26.43
C ARG A 149 10.08 -2.25 -27.69
N ASN A 150 10.91 -1.54 -28.45
CA ASN A 150 10.53 -1.02 -29.75
C ASN A 150 9.32 -0.05 -29.70
N PHE A 151 9.17 0.67 -28.58
CA PHE A 151 8.08 1.59 -28.27
C PHE A 151 6.71 0.89 -28.27
N GLU A 152 6.67 -0.30 -27.68
CA GLU A 152 5.42 -0.99 -27.37
C GLU A 152 4.57 -0.10 -26.44
N PRO A 153 3.27 0.12 -26.73
CA PRO A 153 2.38 0.87 -25.87
C PRO A 153 2.28 0.25 -24.48
N CYS A 154 2.26 1.10 -23.45
CA CYS A 154 2.13 0.68 -22.06
C CYS A 154 0.80 1.15 -21.48
N SER A 155 0.21 0.31 -20.64
CA SER A 155 -1.05 0.58 -19.95
C SER A 155 -0.92 0.20 -18.48
N GLY A 156 -1.66 0.88 -17.62
CA GLY A 156 -1.67 0.61 -16.19
C GLY A 156 -1.80 1.88 -15.36
N LEU A 157 -1.61 1.71 -14.06
CA LEU A 157 -1.72 2.77 -13.07
C LEU A 157 -0.49 3.67 -13.08
N ILE A 158 -0.70 4.99 -13.21
CA ILE A 158 0.31 5.99 -12.86
C ILE A 158 0.31 6.16 -11.34
N SER A 159 1.34 5.67 -10.68
CA SER A 159 1.45 5.68 -9.22
C SER A 159 1.90 7.03 -8.67
N SER A 160 2.67 7.78 -9.47
CA SER A 160 3.13 9.13 -9.17
C SER A 160 3.49 9.85 -10.48
N VAL A 161 3.16 11.13 -10.57
CA VAL A 161 3.59 12.03 -11.63
C VAL A 161 3.90 13.42 -11.10
N GLU A 162 5.09 13.91 -11.43
CA GLU A 162 5.55 15.24 -11.09
C GLU A 162 6.09 15.93 -12.35
N PHE A 163 5.67 17.18 -12.55
CA PHE A 163 6.17 18.04 -13.62
C PHE A 163 6.59 19.39 -13.05
N PRO A 164 7.59 20.06 -13.64
CA PRO A 164 8.03 21.37 -13.18
C PRO A 164 6.96 22.46 -13.42
N GLU A 165 6.75 23.34 -12.43
CA GLU A 165 5.71 24.38 -12.49
C GLU A 165 6.02 25.54 -13.45
N ASN A 166 7.28 25.75 -13.82
CA ASN A 166 7.74 26.91 -14.59
C ASN A 166 7.76 26.69 -16.11
N VAL A 167 7.10 25.63 -16.59
CA VAL A 167 6.96 25.29 -18.00
C VAL A 167 5.50 24.99 -18.32
N ARG A 168 5.11 25.09 -19.59
CA ARG A 168 3.75 24.74 -20.00
C ARG A 168 3.65 23.23 -20.16
N ILE A 169 2.73 22.62 -19.43
CA ILE A 169 2.42 21.21 -19.48
C ILE A 169 0.99 21.05 -20.01
N ASP A 170 0.86 20.49 -21.21
CA ASP A 170 -0.43 20.17 -21.81
C ASP A 170 -0.65 18.65 -21.71
N GLY A 171 -1.37 18.20 -20.68
CA GLY A 171 -1.59 16.77 -20.42
C GLY A 171 -2.87 16.47 -19.64
N TRP A 172 -3.14 15.19 -19.43
CA TRP A 172 -4.36 14.72 -18.75
C TRP A 172 -4.10 13.78 -17.57
N VAL A 173 -2.83 13.41 -17.36
CA VAL A 173 -2.41 12.48 -16.32
C VAL A 173 -2.15 13.16 -14.98
N LYS A 174 -2.40 12.40 -13.92
CA LYS A 174 -2.15 12.75 -12.52
C LYS A 174 -2.02 11.45 -11.70
N ASP A 175 -1.61 11.55 -10.45
CA ASP A 175 -1.55 10.39 -9.55
C ASP A 175 -2.86 9.60 -9.54
N GLY A 176 -2.75 8.29 -9.68
CA GLY A 176 -3.88 7.37 -9.71
C GLY A 176 -4.61 7.29 -11.05
N THR A 177 -4.08 7.90 -12.12
CA THR A 177 -4.65 7.77 -13.48
C THR A 177 -4.39 6.36 -14.02
N GLU A 178 -5.44 5.70 -14.50
CA GLU A 178 -5.34 4.41 -15.21
C GLU A 178 -5.22 4.68 -16.71
N VAL A 179 -4.06 4.39 -17.29
CA VAL A 179 -3.81 4.52 -18.73
C VAL A 179 -4.28 3.24 -19.42
N THR A 180 -5.28 3.36 -20.30
CA THR A 180 -5.86 2.21 -21.02
C THR A 180 -5.21 2.01 -22.40
N PRO A 181 -5.19 0.78 -22.95
CA PRO A 181 -4.64 0.52 -24.28
C PRO A 181 -5.61 0.86 -25.44
N PHE A 182 -6.75 1.51 -25.19
CA PHE A 182 -7.83 1.63 -26.18
C PHE A 182 -7.67 2.77 -27.20
N TYR A 183 -6.88 3.80 -26.89
CA TYR A 183 -6.78 5.02 -27.69
C TYR A 183 -5.33 5.30 -28.10
N ASP A 184 -4.81 6.48 -27.76
CA ASP A 184 -3.47 6.95 -28.08
C ASP A 184 -2.62 7.02 -26.79
N PRO A 185 -1.32 6.67 -26.83
CA PRO A 185 -0.48 6.65 -25.65
C PRO A 185 0.04 8.03 -25.20
N LEU A 186 -0.36 9.16 -25.82
CA LEU A 186 0.10 10.49 -25.43
C LEU A 186 -0.39 10.84 -24.01
N LEU A 187 0.54 11.01 -23.09
CA LEU A 187 0.26 11.36 -21.70
C LEU A 187 0.25 12.87 -21.51
N THR A 188 1.30 13.52 -22.00
CA THR A 188 1.50 14.97 -21.84
C THR A 188 2.45 15.52 -22.89
N LYS A 189 2.43 16.85 -23.05
CA LYS A 189 3.39 17.62 -23.83
C LYS A 189 4.09 18.59 -22.91
N ILE A 190 5.42 18.63 -22.98
CA ILE A 190 6.24 19.60 -22.24
C ILE A 190 6.69 20.67 -23.23
N LEU A 191 6.22 21.90 -23.02
CA LEU A 191 6.50 23.04 -23.88
C LEU A 191 7.30 24.09 -23.13
N VAL A 192 8.38 24.57 -23.74
CA VAL A 192 9.23 25.61 -23.16
C VAL A 192 9.52 26.73 -24.13
N HIS A 193 9.72 27.94 -23.60
CA HIS A 193 10.06 29.14 -24.35
C HIS A 193 11.36 29.77 -23.82
N GLY A 194 12.28 30.10 -24.71
CA GLY A 194 13.56 30.74 -24.42
C GLY A 194 13.80 31.94 -25.32
N LYS A 195 14.77 32.80 -24.97
CA LYS A 195 15.13 33.95 -25.82
C LYS A 195 15.77 33.54 -27.14
N ASN A 196 16.32 32.33 -27.17
CA ASN A 196 16.92 31.70 -28.33
C ASN A 196 16.85 30.17 -28.18
N ARG A 197 17.21 29.45 -29.25
CA ARG A 197 17.18 27.97 -29.31
C ARG A 197 17.99 27.30 -28.20
N GLU A 198 19.18 27.82 -27.90
CA GLU A 198 20.03 27.26 -26.85
C GLU A 198 19.36 27.33 -25.48
N GLU A 199 18.76 28.47 -25.13
CA GLU A 199 18.02 28.63 -23.88
C GLU A 199 16.78 27.71 -23.85
N ALA A 200 16.05 27.60 -24.96
CA ALA A 200 14.87 26.74 -25.05
C ALA A 200 15.22 25.25 -24.87
N ILE A 201 16.24 24.75 -25.58
CA ILE A 201 16.72 23.36 -25.41
C ILE A 201 17.25 23.13 -23.99
N GLY A 202 17.97 24.10 -23.41
CA GLY A 202 18.44 24.03 -22.03
C GLY A 202 17.28 23.92 -21.03
N LYS A 203 16.23 24.71 -21.20
CA LYS A 203 15.00 24.63 -20.40
C LYS A 203 14.26 23.30 -20.60
N LEU A 204 14.20 22.78 -21.83
CA LEU A 204 13.56 21.50 -22.09
C LEU A 204 14.32 20.35 -21.42
N SER A 205 15.65 20.35 -21.52
CA SER A 205 16.50 19.37 -20.85
C SER A 205 16.33 19.40 -19.34
N ASP A 206 16.30 20.60 -18.73
CA ASP A 206 16.01 20.76 -17.30
C ASP A 206 14.60 20.28 -16.93
N ALA A 207 13.61 20.58 -17.78
CA ALA A 207 12.23 20.16 -17.55
C ALA A 207 12.05 18.65 -17.62
N LEU A 208 12.62 17.99 -18.64
CA LEU A 208 12.61 16.53 -18.77
C LEU A 208 13.35 15.84 -17.62
N CYS A 209 14.46 16.41 -17.16
CA CYS A 209 15.24 15.88 -16.04
C CYS A 209 14.50 15.97 -14.69
N LYS A 210 13.65 16.98 -14.52
CA LYS A 210 12.82 17.20 -13.33
C LYS A 210 11.41 16.61 -13.43
N SER A 211 11.09 15.97 -14.55
CA SER A 211 9.80 15.31 -14.74
C SER A 211 9.92 13.87 -14.28
N GLU A 212 8.90 13.39 -13.56
CA GLU A 212 8.86 12.03 -13.04
C GLU A 212 7.49 11.42 -13.39
N ILE A 213 7.49 10.19 -13.90
CA ILE A 213 6.29 9.40 -14.14
C ILE A 213 6.62 7.96 -13.73
N HIS A 214 5.87 7.44 -12.76
CA HIS A 214 6.05 6.11 -12.21
C HIS A 214 4.80 5.24 -12.40
N GLY A 215 5.02 3.93 -12.47
CA GLY A 215 3.99 2.89 -12.51
C GLY A 215 3.82 2.25 -13.89
N ILE A 216 4.12 2.98 -14.96
CA ILE A 216 4.22 2.47 -16.33
C ILE A 216 5.50 2.98 -17.00
N GLU A 217 5.97 2.25 -18.01
CA GLU A 217 7.07 2.76 -18.85
C GLU A 217 6.60 3.92 -19.73
N THR A 218 7.51 4.86 -19.94
CA THR A 218 7.31 6.01 -20.81
C THR A 218 8.56 6.27 -21.64
N ASN A 219 8.43 7.07 -22.70
CA ASN A 219 9.56 7.56 -23.46
C ASN A 219 10.32 8.74 -22.80
N LEU A 220 9.97 9.11 -21.56
CA LEU A 220 10.53 10.27 -20.87
C LEU A 220 12.05 10.21 -20.74
N ASP A 221 12.59 9.09 -20.26
CA ASP A 221 14.03 8.89 -20.09
C ASP A 221 14.75 8.84 -21.44
N TYR A 222 14.11 8.27 -22.46
CA TYR A 222 14.62 8.26 -23.83
C TYR A 222 14.77 9.69 -24.37
N LEU A 223 13.74 10.53 -24.18
CA LEU A 223 13.78 11.92 -24.61
C LEU A 223 14.80 12.73 -23.81
N ASN A 224 14.85 12.55 -22.49
CA ASN A 224 15.83 13.24 -21.64
C ASN A 224 17.27 12.97 -22.09
N VAL A 225 17.64 11.70 -22.27
CA VAL A 225 18.99 11.31 -22.72
C VAL A 225 19.29 11.86 -24.12
N TRP A 226 18.30 11.83 -25.02
CA TRP A 226 18.50 12.33 -26.38
C TRP A 226 18.68 13.85 -26.42
N VAL A 227 17.81 14.61 -25.73
CA VAL A 227 17.86 16.08 -25.66
C VAL A 227 19.16 16.54 -25.01
N GLU A 228 19.57 15.93 -23.89
CA GLU A 228 20.78 16.30 -23.16
C GLU A 228 22.06 16.06 -23.97
N LYS A 229 22.16 14.92 -24.65
CA LYS A 229 23.43 14.47 -25.26
C LYS A 229 23.55 14.69 -26.76
N HIS A 230 22.42 14.74 -27.48
CA HIS A 230 22.42 14.66 -28.95
C HIS A 230 21.72 15.85 -29.63
N TRP A 231 20.80 16.55 -28.95
CA TRP A 231 20.15 17.71 -29.56
C TRP A 231 21.11 18.87 -29.69
N SER A 232 21.71 18.98 -30.87
CA SER A 232 22.64 20.05 -31.19
C SER A 232 21.95 21.41 -31.09
N LYS A 233 22.55 22.33 -30.34
CA LYS A 233 22.10 23.72 -30.25
C LYS A 233 22.25 24.49 -31.57
N THR A 234 23.13 24.04 -32.46
CA THR A 234 23.53 24.76 -33.68
C THR A 234 23.23 24.02 -34.98
N VAL A 235 22.93 22.73 -34.94
CA VAL A 235 22.68 21.89 -36.13
C VAL A 235 21.19 21.49 -36.17
N PRO A 236 20.54 21.53 -37.36
CA PRO A 236 19.16 21.09 -37.51
C PRO A 236 19.01 19.57 -37.32
N ILE A 237 17.78 19.13 -37.10
CA ILE A 237 17.42 17.71 -36.98
C ILE A 237 16.81 17.24 -38.30
N TYR A 238 17.03 15.99 -38.68
CA TYR A 238 16.47 15.38 -39.89
C TYR A 238 15.43 14.30 -39.54
N THR A 239 14.54 14.00 -40.49
CA THR A 239 13.47 12.98 -40.36
C THR A 239 13.93 11.58 -39.95
N ARG A 240 15.22 11.27 -40.09
CA ARG A 240 15.83 9.98 -39.73
C ARG A 240 16.72 10.02 -38.50
N THR A 241 16.96 11.18 -37.90
CA THR A 241 17.97 11.33 -36.83
C THR A 241 17.69 10.44 -35.61
N LEU A 242 16.41 10.19 -35.29
CA LEU A 242 16.04 9.33 -34.16
C LEU A 242 16.05 7.83 -34.47
N GLN A 243 16.16 7.44 -35.74
CA GLN A 243 16.02 6.04 -36.15
C GLN A 243 17.16 5.14 -35.67
N ASP A 244 18.38 5.70 -35.59
CA ASP A 244 19.59 4.95 -35.23
C ASP A 244 20.02 5.18 -33.76
N PHE A 245 19.20 5.90 -32.96
CA PHE A 245 19.54 6.17 -31.57
C PHE A 245 19.32 4.93 -30.70
N SER A 246 20.41 4.40 -30.15
CA SER A 246 20.38 3.25 -29.23
C SER A 246 20.20 3.74 -27.80
N PHE A 247 19.10 3.32 -27.17
CA PHE A 247 18.76 3.64 -25.79
C PHE A 247 18.82 2.39 -24.91
N PHE A 248 19.51 2.52 -23.77
CA PHE A 248 19.66 1.46 -22.78
C PHE A 248 19.02 1.93 -21.47
N PRO A 249 17.83 1.41 -21.10
CA PRO A 249 17.15 1.85 -19.90
C PRO A 249 17.84 1.32 -18.64
N LYS A 250 17.80 2.13 -17.58
CA LYS A 250 18.25 1.76 -16.23
C LYS A 250 17.19 0.91 -15.53
N THR A 251 16.89 -0.26 -16.07
CA THR A 251 15.74 -1.04 -15.61
C THR A 251 16.02 -2.52 -15.44
N VAL A 252 15.16 -3.15 -14.64
CA VAL A 252 15.06 -4.60 -14.47
C VAL A 252 13.66 -5.03 -14.86
N GLU A 253 13.55 -5.99 -15.79
CA GLU A 253 12.28 -6.55 -16.24
C GLU A 253 11.94 -7.82 -15.46
N VAL A 254 10.67 -7.94 -15.07
CA VAL A 254 10.14 -9.12 -14.37
C VAL A 254 9.59 -10.12 -15.38
N LEU A 255 10.29 -11.22 -15.61
CA LEU A 255 9.86 -12.32 -16.48
C LEU A 255 8.92 -13.30 -15.75
N ARG A 256 9.13 -13.46 -14.44
CA ARG A 256 8.29 -14.25 -13.51
C ARG A 256 8.26 -13.50 -12.19
N PRO A 257 7.10 -13.32 -11.53
CA PRO A 257 7.02 -12.50 -10.32
C PRO A 257 7.38 -13.23 -9.02
N GLY A 258 7.34 -14.56 -9.00
CA GLY A 258 7.39 -15.34 -7.76
C GLY A 258 6.05 -15.38 -7.02
N THR A 259 6.01 -15.94 -5.81
CA THR A 259 4.77 -16.06 -5.02
C THR A 259 4.29 -14.71 -4.51
N GLN A 260 5.18 -13.98 -3.85
CA GLN A 260 4.90 -12.64 -3.31
C GLN A 260 6.21 -11.86 -3.21
N THR A 261 6.56 -11.17 -4.30
CA THR A 261 7.70 -10.26 -4.35
C THR A 261 7.23 -8.83 -4.26
N THR A 262 7.73 -8.06 -3.28
CA THR A 262 7.32 -6.66 -3.07
C THR A 262 8.52 -5.75 -2.90
N VAL A 263 8.38 -4.50 -3.32
CA VAL A 263 9.34 -3.44 -2.99
C VAL A 263 9.17 -3.07 -1.52
N GLN A 264 10.26 -3.02 -0.76
CA GLN A 264 10.27 -2.57 0.64
C GLN A 264 11.45 -1.63 0.88
N ASP A 265 11.30 -0.72 1.84
CA ASP A 265 12.35 0.13 2.41
C ASP A 265 12.33 0.05 3.94
N TYR A 266 13.33 0.62 4.61
CA TYR A 266 13.42 0.64 6.07
C TYR A 266 13.66 2.08 6.55
N PRO A 267 13.01 2.58 7.61
CA PRO A 267 12.16 1.87 8.57
C PRO A 267 10.71 1.64 8.12
N GLY A 268 10.40 1.91 6.85
CA GLY A 268 9.03 1.90 6.37
C GLY A 268 8.29 3.19 6.73
N ARG A 269 6.96 3.11 6.75
CA ARG A 269 6.04 4.23 6.87
C ARG A 269 5.62 4.54 8.31
N LEU A 270 6.45 5.29 9.03
CA LEU A 270 6.17 5.72 10.40
C LEU A 270 5.31 6.98 10.46
N ARG A 271 4.79 7.36 11.64
CA ARG A 271 4.03 8.60 11.91
C ARG A 271 2.55 8.59 11.52
N TYR A 272 1.98 7.42 11.27
CA TYR A 272 0.60 7.24 10.83
C TYR A 272 -0.12 6.08 11.54
N TRP A 273 0.44 5.58 12.65
CA TRP A 273 -0.11 4.44 13.38
C TRP A 273 -1.44 4.78 14.05
N ASP A 274 -1.65 6.05 14.41
CA ASP A 274 -2.88 6.61 14.97
C ASP A 274 -4.07 6.64 14.01
N VAL A 275 -3.81 6.48 12.71
CA VAL A 275 -4.80 6.31 11.65
C VAL A 275 -4.90 4.84 11.19
N GLY A 276 -4.03 3.97 11.68
CA GLY A 276 -3.95 2.57 11.25
C GLY A 276 -3.34 2.39 9.87
N ILE A 277 -2.35 3.21 9.54
CA ILE A 277 -1.47 2.95 8.42
C ILE A 277 -0.21 2.24 8.96
N PRO A 278 0.05 1.00 8.53
CA PRO A 278 1.20 0.25 9.04
C PRO A 278 2.53 0.74 8.47
N PRO A 279 3.64 0.49 9.20
CA PRO A 279 4.98 0.78 8.69
C PRO A 279 5.32 -0.01 7.45
N SER A 280 4.83 -1.24 7.32
CA SER A 280 5.31 -2.17 6.31
C SER A 280 6.84 -2.32 6.40
N GLY A 281 7.57 -2.21 5.29
CA GLY A 281 8.99 -2.48 5.28
C GLY A 281 9.31 -3.98 5.29
N PRO A 282 10.61 -4.31 5.31
CA PRO A 282 11.06 -5.70 5.29
C PRO A 282 10.67 -6.41 6.59
N MET A 283 10.06 -7.60 6.46
CA MET A 283 9.68 -8.46 7.58
C MET A 283 10.90 -8.97 8.35
N ASP A 284 12.01 -9.18 7.64
CA ASP A 284 13.37 -9.36 8.15
C ASP A 284 14.22 -8.14 7.78
N ASN A 285 14.13 -7.13 8.64
CA ASN A 285 14.82 -5.86 8.48
C ASN A 285 16.35 -5.95 8.62
N LEU A 286 16.87 -6.98 9.30
CA LEU A 286 18.30 -7.15 9.48
C LEU A 286 18.95 -7.61 8.17
N SER A 287 18.45 -8.69 7.58
CA SER A 287 18.95 -9.23 6.32
C SER A 287 18.82 -8.22 5.17
N PHE A 288 17.70 -7.50 5.12
CA PHE A 288 17.47 -6.44 4.14
C PHE A 288 18.54 -5.33 4.23
N ARG A 289 18.75 -4.77 5.42
CA ARG A 289 19.75 -3.71 5.64
C ARG A 289 21.18 -4.19 5.40
N LEU A 290 21.49 -5.44 5.74
CA LEU A 290 22.79 -6.04 5.41
C LEU A 290 22.99 -6.18 3.91
N GLY A 291 21.95 -6.53 3.15
CA GLY A 291 21.98 -6.50 1.69
C GLY A 291 22.32 -5.11 1.16
N ASN A 292 21.67 -4.06 1.69
CA ASN A 292 21.95 -2.68 1.30
C ASN A 292 23.39 -2.28 1.64
N LEU A 293 23.88 -2.67 2.82
CA LEU A 293 25.27 -2.46 3.21
C LEU A 293 26.26 -3.13 2.25
N ILE A 294 26.00 -4.39 1.85
CA ILE A 294 26.87 -5.16 0.94
C ILE A 294 27.00 -4.49 -0.42
N VAL A 295 25.91 -3.93 -0.97
CA VAL A 295 25.95 -3.21 -2.26
C VAL A 295 26.30 -1.72 -2.12
N GLY A 296 26.66 -1.28 -0.92
CA GLY A 296 27.12 0.09 -0.64
C GLY A 296 26.02 1.16 -0.62
N ASN A 297 24.76 0.77 -0.43
CA ASN A 297 23.64 1.70 -0.32
C ASN A 297 23.59 2.38 1.05
N ASN A 298 22.77 3.44 1.15
CA ASN A 298 22.16 3.78 2.44
C ASN A 298 21.31 2.57 2.90
N LEU A 299 21.28 2.29 4.21
CA LEU A 299 20.51 1.19 4.79
C LEU A 299 19.00 1.31 4.50
N GLU A 300 18.53 2.54 4.25
CA GLU A 300 17.14 2.89 3.96
C GLU A 300 16.74 2.67 2.48
N ALA A 301 17.68 2.37 1.59
CA ALA A 301 17.38 2.23 0.15
C ALA A 301 16.38 1.10 -0.14
N ALA A 302 15.45 1.33 -1.07
CA ALA A 302 14.50 0.31 -1.49
C ALA A 302 15.18 -0.91 -2.16
N GLY A 303 14.62 -2.09 -1.89
CA GLY A 303 14.98 -3.36 -2.49
C GLY A 303 13.77 -4.29 -2.56
N LEU A 304 13.97 -5.54 -2.96
CA LEU A 304 12.90 -6.52 -3.06
C LEU A 304 12.90 -7.46 -1.85
N GLU A 305 11.74 -7.59 -1.21
CA GLU A 305 11.42 -8.70 -0.33
C GLU A 305 10.79 -9.82 -1.15
N ILE A 306 11.31 -11.04 -1.00
CA ILE A 306 10.89 -12.23 -1.73
C ILE A 306 10.43 -13.30 -0.74
N THR A 307 9.20 -13.79 -0.91
CA THR A 307 8.59 -14.79 -0.03
C THR A 307 8.40 -16.12 -0.75
N THR A 308 8.92 -17.22 -0.19
CA THR A 308 8.85 -18.61 -0.70
C THR A 308 9.52 -18.87 -2.06
N LEU A 309 9.01 -18.31 -3.15
CA LEU A 309 9.49 -18.48 -4.51
C LEU A 309 9.75 -17.10 -5.10
N GLY A 310 10.98 -16.84 -5.55
CA GLY A 310 11.36 -15.55 -6.09
C GLY A 310 11.03 -15.31 -7.56
N PRO A 311 11.34 -14.11 -8.06
CA PRO A 311 11.10 -13.74 -9.44
C PRO A 311 12.22 -14.23 -10.38
N LYS A 312 11.94 -14.23 -11.68
CA LYS A 312 12.97 -14.28 -12.72
C LYS A 312 13.11 -12.90 -13.34
N LEU A 313 14.31 -12.34 -13.30
CA LEU A 313 14.60 -10.96 -13.64
C LEU A 313 15.59 -10.87 -14.81
N HIS A 314 15.35 -9.93 -15.72
CA HIS A 314 16.25 -9.59 -16.82
C HIS A 314 16.79 -8.17 -16.62
N PHE A 315 18.12 -8.03 -16.60
CA PHE A 315 18.77 -6.75 -16.35
C PHE A 315 19.08 -6.03 -17.65
N ASN A 316 18.50 -4.84 -17.86
CA ASN A 316 18.79 -4.02 -19.05
C ASN A 316 20.05 -3.17 -18.90
N GLN A 317 20.62 -3.12 -17.68
CA GLN A 317 21.83 -2.38 -17.38
C GLN A 317 22.68 -3.09 -16.33
N SER A 318 24.00 -2.94 -16.46
CA SER A 318 24.96 -3.45 -15.49
C SER A 318 24.82 -2.74 -14.13
N CYS A 319 24.85 -3.52 -13.05
CA CYS A 319 24.79 -3.05 -11.66
C CYS A 319 25.43 -4.07 -10.72
N VAL A 320 25.48 -3.75 -9.43
CA VAL A 320 25.89 -4.70 -8.39
C VAL A 320 24.69 -5.11 -7.55
N ILE A 321 24.54 -6.40 -7.28
CA ILE A 321 23.45 -6.95 -6.48
C ILE A 321 23.98 -7.72 -5.26
N ALA A 322 23.12 -7.92 -4.27
CA ALA A 322 23.34 -8.87 -3.19
C ALA A 322 22.05 -9.60 -2.81
N LEU A 323 22.21 -10.84 -2.36
CA LEU A 323 21.14 -11.69 -1.85
C LEU A 323 21.38 -11.99 -0.37
N CYS A 324 20.40 -11.69 0.48
CA CYS A 324 20.49 -11.84 1.93
C CYS A 324 19.22 -12.46 2.51
N GLY A 325 19.27 -13.01 3.72
CA GLY A 325 18.15 -13.71 4.37
C GLY A 325 18.27 -15.21 4.22
N ALA A 326 17.13 -15.89 4.03
CA ALA A 326 17.10 -17.33 3.79
C ALA A 326 17.87 -17.72 2.52
N HIS A 327 18.43 -18.93 2.49
CA HIS A 327 19.00 -19.45 1.25
C HIS A 327 17.89 -19.88 0.28
N GLY A 328 18.24 -19.92 -1.01
CA GLY A 328 17.36 -20.44 -2.04
C GLY A 328 18.13 -20.88 -3.28
N ASP A 329 17.42 -21.55 -4.19
CA ASP A 329 17.97 -21.99 -5.48
C ASP A 329 18.07 -20.83 -6.45
N VAL A 330 19.18 -20.10 -6.40
CA VAL A 330 19.36 -18.91 -7.22
C VAL A 330 20.39 -19.13 -8.31
N LEU A 331 20.02 -18.78 -9.54
CA LEU A 331 20.85 -18.91 -10.73
C LEU A 331 21.05 -17.54 -11.40
N LEU A 332 22.29 -17.19 -11.70
CA LEU A 332 22.64 -16.10 -12.61
C LEU A 332 23.16 -16.72 -13.91
N ASN A 333 22.44 -16.55 -15.01
CA ASN A 333 22.73 -17.18 -16.30
C ASN A 333 22.96 -18.69 -16.17
N ASP A 334 22.05 -19.38 -15.50
CA ASP A 334 22.07 -20.83 -15.22
C ASP A 334 23.24 -21.30 -14.31
N LEU A 335 23.99 -20.38 -13.69
CA LEU A 335 25.05 -20.69 -12.73
C LEU A 335 24.61 -20.34 -11.29
N PRO A 336 24.86 -21.20 -10.29
CA PRO A 336 24.54 -20.91 -8.90
C PRO A 336 25.15 -19.59 -8.40
N LEU A 337 24.36 -18.79 -7.70
CA LEU A 337 24.78 -17.52 -7.12
C LEU A 337 24.91 -17.62 -5.59
N GLU A 338 26.01 -17.11 -5.03
CA GLU A 338 26.26 -17.12 -3.59
C GLU A 338 25.45 -16.03 -2.86
N PHE A 339 24.95 -16.32 -1.66
CA PHE A 339 24.33 -15.32 -0.79
C PHE A 339 25.38 -14.52 0.00
N TRP A 340 24.97 -13.39 0.58
CA TRP A 340 25.76 -12.54 1.48
C TRP A 340 27.02 -11.93 0.86
N LYS A 341 27.00 -11.70 -0.46
CA LYS A 341 28.12 -11.18 -1.24
C LYS A 341 27.63 -10.27 -2.36
N ALA A 342 28.44 -9.27 -2.69
CA ALA A 342 28.22 -8.40 -3.83
C ALA A 342 28.60 -9.13 -5.13
N HIS A 343 27.69 -9.10 -6.11
CA HIS A 343 27.89 -9.69 -7.43
C HIS A 343 27.66 -8.65 -8.51
N GLU A 344 28.55 -8.62 -9.50
CA GLU A 344 28.36 -7.82 -10.70
C GLU A 344 27.38 -8.54 -11.63
N VAL A 345 26.40 -7.78 -12.10
CA VAL A 345 25.45 -8.19 -13.14
C VAL A 345 25.68 -7.28 -14.33
N THR A 346 25.65 -7.85 -15.51
CA THR A 346 25.83 -7.15 -16.78
C THR A 346 24.50 -7.01 -17.53
N ALA A 347 24.43 -6.04 -18.43
CA ALA A 347 23.25 -5.88 -19.29
C ALA A 347 23.02 -7.15 -20.13
N GLY A 348 21.80 -7.69 -20.08
CA GLY A 348 21.39 -8.94 -20.71
C GLY A 348 21.36 -10.15 -19.77
N ASP A 349 21.87 -10.02 -18.55
CA ASP A 349 21.91 -11.13 -17.60
C ASP A 349 20.51 -11.49 -17.08
N LEU A 350 20.33 -12.80 -16.85
CA LEU A 350 19.12 -13.40 -16.30
C LEU A 350 19.38 -13.91 -14.89
N LEU A 351 18.63 -13.39 -13.92
CA LEU A 351 18.66 -13.83 -12.53
C LEU A 351 17.36 -14.58 -12.21
N ASP A 352 17.46 -15.88 -11.98
CA ASP A 352 16.33 -16.74 -11.58
C ASP A 352 16.38 -16.98 -10.07
N LEU A 353 15.47 -16.34 -9.34
CA LEU A 353 15.38 -16.45 -7.89
C LEU A 353 14.37 -17.55 -7.59
N GLY A 354 14.85 -18.76 -7.35
CA GLY A 354 14.03 -19.97 -7.16
C GLY A 354 13.38 -20.08 -5.79
N GLN A 355 13.25 -21.31 -5.30
CA GLN A 355 12.57 -21.63 -4.06
C GLN A 355 13.50 -21.40 -2.84
N VAL A 356 12.94 -20.86 -1.75
CA VAL A 356 13.58 -20.77 -0.43
C VAL A 356 13.76 -22.18 0.15
N ARG A 357 15.00 -22.56 0.45
CA ARG A 357 15.33 -23.83 1.13
C ARG A 357 16.77 -23.82 1.69
N PRO A 358 17.08 -24.66 2.70
CA PRO A 358 16.19 -25.57 3.43
C PRO A 358 15.48 -24.93 4.63
N HIS A 359 15.90 -23.74 5.09
CA HIS A 359 15.34 -23.05 6.25
C HIS A 359 14.99 -21.59 5.92
N GLY A 360 14.10 -21.01 6.72
CA GLY A 360 13.62 -19.65 6.51
C GLY A 360 12.43 -19.55 5.57
N MET A 361 11.98 -18.32 5.34
CA MET A 361 10.77 -18.01 4.57
C MET A 361 11.00 -16.92 3.52
N ARG A 362 11.96 -16.01 3.78
CA ARG A 362 12.19 -14.82 2.95
C ARG A 362 13.66 -14.59 2.67
N TYR A 363 13.96 -14.11 1.47
CA TYR A 363 15.24 -13.48 1.17
C TYR A 363 15.01 -12.17 0.43
N TYR A 364 16.09 -11.40 0.29
CA TYR A 364 16.06 -10.04 -0.19
C TYR A 364 17.04 -9.87 -1.34
N LEU A 365 16.60 -9.17 -2.39
CA LEU A 365 17.47 -8.68 -3.44
C LEU A 365 17.67 -7.18 -3.25
N THR A 366 18.92 -6.78 -3.01
CA THR A 366 19.32 -5.37 -3.00
C THR A 366 20.18 -5.08 -4.21
N VAL A 367 20.02 -3.87 -4.76
CA VAL A 367 20.74 -3.41 -5.95
C VAL A 367 21.47 -2.13 -5.61
N SER A 368 22.71 -1.98 -6.07
CA SER A 368 23.51 -0.77 -5.88
C SER A 368 22.77 0.46 -6.43
N GLY A 369 22.61 1.50 -5.61
CA GLY A 369 21.79 2.68 -5.92
C GLY A 369 20.32 2.57 -5.47
N GLY A 370 19.86 1.38 -5.05
CA GLY A 370 18.46 1.13 -4.69
C GLY A 370 17.53 1.01 -5.89
N LEU A 371 16.24 0.80 -5.62
CA LEU A 371 15.18 0.94 -6.62
C LEU A 371 14.66 2.38 -6.64
N ASP A 372 14.36 2.88 -7.82
CA ASP A 372 13.79 4.22 -8.02
C ASP A 372 12.26 4.16 -7.96
N ILE A 373 11.73 4.41 -6.76
CA ILE A 373 10.32 4.21 -6.38
C ILE A 373 9.82 5.50 -5.71
N PRO A 374 8.63 5.99 -6.05
CA PRO A 374 8.11 7.21 -5.43
C PRO A 374 7.69 6.93 -3.98
N ASP A 375 7.90 7.92 -3.12
CA ASP A 375 7.41 7.87 -1.75
C ASP A 375 5.88 7.95 -1.71
N TYR A 376 5.28 7.11 -0.87
CA TYR A 376 3.87 7.24 -0.50
C TYR A 376 3.76 7.37 1.01
N LEU A 377 3.40 8.56 1.48
CA LEU A 377 3.42 8.94 2.89
C LEU A 377 4.82 8.77 3.52
N GLY A 378 5.86 9.21 2.81
CA GLY A 378 7.24 9.24 3.30
C GLY A 378 7.98 7.90 3.31
N SER A 379 7.52 6.92 2.53
CA SER A 379 8.18 5.62 2.38
C SER A 379 7.86 4.95 1.04
N GLN A 380 8.83 4.20 0.52
CA GLN A 380 8.77 3.39 -0.69
C GLN A 380 8.21 1.98 -0.43
N SER A 381 7.85 1.64 0.81
CA SER A 381 7.37 0.30 1.17
C SER A 381 5.98 -0.03 0.62
N THR A 382 5.82 -1.26 0.13
CA THR A 382 4.53 -1.75 -0.38
C THR A 382 3.63 -2.20 0.78
N PHE A 383 2.44 -1.61 0.90
CA PHE A 383 1.35 -2.17 1.69
C PHE A 383 0.29 -2.77 0.76
N THR A 384 0.35 -4.08 0.55
CA THR A 384 -0.46 -4.78 -0.47
C THR A 384 -1.96 -4.72 -0.20
N LEU A 385 -2.38 -4.83 1.08
CA LEU A 385 -3.79 -4.75 1.46
C LEU A 385 -4.37 -3.34 1.21
N GLY A 386 -3.58 -2.30 1.50
CA GLY A 386 -3.95 -0.91 1.23
C GLY A 386 -3.80 -0.48 -0.22
N LYS A 387 -3.11 -1.27 -1.05
CA LYS A 387 -2.87 -1.03 -2.48
C LYS A 387 -2.14 0.30 -2.74
N PHE A 388 -1.08 0.59 -1.97
CA PHE A 388 -0.22 1.77 -2.14
C PHE A 388 1.24 1.52 -1.70
N GLY A 389 2.13 2.44 -2.09
CA GLY A 389 3.58 2.32 -1.92
C GLY A 389 4.22 1.29 -2.85
N GLY A 390 5.55 1.22 -2.89
CA GLY A 390 6.27 0.29 -3.74
C GLY A 390 5.93 0.41 -5.23
N HIS A 391 5.99 -0.71 -5.95
CA HIS A 391 5.59 -0.76 -7.36
C HIS A 391 4.06 -0.88 -7.48
N CYS A 392 3.40 0.25 -7.72
CA CYS A 392 1.94 0.34 -7.92
C CYS A 392 1.09 -0.23 -6.77
N GLY A 393 1.60 -0.24 -5.54
CA GLY A 393 0.85 -0.72 -4.37
C GLY A 393 0.64 -2.23 -4.31
N ARG A 394 1.36 -3.02 -5.10
CA ARG A 394 1.12 -4.47 -5.22
C ARG A 394 2.43 -5.27 -5.26
N ALA A 395 2.28 -6.59 -5.13
CA ALA A 395 3.35 -7.50 -5.51
C ALA A 395 3.65 -7.39 -7.02
N LEU A 396 4.88 -7.73 -7.40
CA LEU A 396 5.32 -7.73 -8.79
C LEU A 396 4.47 -8.69 -9.64
N GLN A 397 4.36 -8.37 -10.92
CA GLN A 397 3.68 -9.14 -11.95
C GLN A 397 4.60 -9.32 -13.16
N THR A 398 4.32 -10.34 -13.98
CA THR A 398 5.03 -10.54 -15.25
C THR A 398 4.90 -9.31 -16.14
N GLY A 399 6.01 -8.84 -16.68
CA GLY A 399 6.09 -7.67 -17.54
C GLY A 399 6.31 -6.35 -16.79
N ASP A 400 6.30 -6.36 -15.45
CA ASP A 400 6.68 -5.18 -14.66
C ASP A 400 8.13 -4.78 -14.97
N ILE A 401 8.36 -3.46 -14.95
CA ILE A 401 9.68 -2.88 -15.18
C ILE A 401 10.00 -2.00 -13.97
N LEU A 402 11.12 -2.32 -13.32
CA LEU A 402 11.60 -1.61 -12.14
C LEU A 402 12.76 -0.72 -12.55
N LYS A 403 12.67 0.58 -12.21
CA LYS A 403 13.75 1.54 -12.43
C LYS A 403 14.83 1.40 -11.35
N LEU A 404 16.09 1.48 -11.77
CA LEU A 404 17.26 1.42 -10.90
C LEU A 404 17.69 2.82 -10.49
N GLY A 405 17.97 2.99 -9.21
CA GLY A 405 18.52 4.23 -8.66
C GLY A 405 19.95 4.50 -9.11
N LYS A 406 20.46 5.70 -8.80
CA LYS A 406 21.82 6.11 -9.17
C LYS A 406 22.83 5.54 -8.17
N ALA A 407 23.61 4.57 -8.61
CA ALA A 407 24.75 4.06 -7.83
C ALA A 407 25.91 5.07 -7.80
N GLU A 408 26.57 5.20 -6.64
CA GLU A 408 27.82 5.95 -6.51
C GLU A 408 29.00 5.16 -7.10
N SER A 409 29.79 5.81 -7.95
CA SER A 409 30.98 5.20 -8.57
C SER A 409 32.11 4.99 -7.56
N GLY A 410 32.82 3.87 -7.66
CA GLY A 410 34.06 3.62 -6.90
C GLY A 410 33.88 3.15 -5.46
N LYS A 411 32.67 2.70 -5.07
CA LYS A 411 32.43 2.12 -3.74
C LYS A 411 33.12 0.76 -3.58
N SER A 412 33.72 0.56 -2.40
CA SER A 412 34.19 -0.76 -1.97
C SER A 412 33.03 -1.54 -1.35
N PHE A 413 32.76 -2.75 -1.84
CA PHE A 413 31.72 -3.61 -1.29
C PHE A 413 32.24 -4.38 -0.07
N PRO A 414 31.62 -4.22 1.12
CA PRO A 414 32.04 -4.97 2.30
C PRO A 414 31.80 -6.46 2.13
N LYS A 415 32.68 -7.26 2.73
CA LYS A 415 32.51 -8.71 2.86
C LYS A 415 32.15 -9.01 4.30
N LEU A 416 31.06 -9.76 4.50
CA LEU A 416 30.70 -10.27 5.82
C LEU A 416 31.43 -11.58 6.07
N SER A 417 31.87 -11.76 7.31
CA SER A 417 32.36 -13.02 7.84
C SER A 417 31.19 -13.94 8.21
N PRO A 418 31.37 -15.27 8.26
CA PRO A 418 30.31 -16.21 8.63
C PRO A 418 29.69 -15.97 10.01
N THR A 419 30.41 -15.33 10.94
CA THR A 419 29.93 -14.99 12.28
C THR A 419 29.04 -13.75 12.31
N GLU A 420 29.09 -12.92 11.27
CA GLU A 420 28.29 -11.70 11.11
C GLU A 420 26.96 -11.96 10.39
N ILE A 421 26.80 -13.15 9.79
CA ILE A 421 25.57 -13.56 9.09
C ILE A 421 24.54 -14.08 10.11
N PRO A 422 23.29 -13.56 10.09
CA PRO A 422 22.21 -14.06 10.93
C PRO A 422 21.96 -15.56 10.69
N LYS A 423 21.83 -16.33 11.78
CA LYS A 423 21.56 -17.78 11.69
C LYS A 423 20.07 -18.03 11.54
N ILE A 424 19.71 -18.78 10.50
CA ILE A 424 18.33 -19.17 10.20
C ILE A 424 18.17 -20.67 10.45
N SER A 425 17.15 -21.04 11.22
CA SER A 425 16.84 -22.41 11.63
C SER A 425 15.33 -22.68 11.56
N ASP A 426 14.89 -23.85 12.02
CA ASP A 426 13.49 -24.26 12.19
C ASP A 426 13.02 -24.19 13.67
N SER A 427 13.97 -24.04 14.59
CA SER A 427 13.73 -23.80 16.01
C SER A 427 14.26 -22.42 16.40
N TRP A 428 13.45 -21.62 17.08
CA TRP A 428 13.74 -20.23 17.39
C TRP A 428 13.54 -19.90 18.87
N THR A 429 14.35 -18.97 19.35
CA THR A 429 14.09 -18.26 20.61
C THR A 429 13.84 -16.80 20.30
N LEU A 430 12.68 -16.31 20.72
CA LEU A 430 12.27 -14.92 20.57
C LEU A 430 12.37 -14.22 21.93
N HIS A 431 13.21 -13.20 22.01
CA HIS A 431 13.30 -12.36 23.19
C HIS A 431 12.09 -11.44 23.27
N THR A 432 11.48 -11.39 24.44
CA THR A 432 10.23 -10.67 24.68
C THR A 432 10.26 -9.90 25.98
N LEU A 433 9.55 -8.77 26.00
CA LEU A 433 9.22 -8.03 27.21
C LEU A 433 7.85 -8.46 27.74
N TYR A 434 7.71 -8.44 29.06
CA TYR A 434 6.48 -8.80 29.78
C TYR A 434 5.48 -7.62 29.76
N GLY A 435 4.22 -7.89 29.40
CA GLY A 435 3.15 -6.89 29.26
C GLY A 435 2.83 -6.51 27.80
N PRO A 436 1.82 -5.65 27.59
CA PRO A 436 1.12 -4.84 28.61
C PRO A 436 0.05 -5.59 29.43
N HIS A 437 -0.58 -6.62 28.86
CA HIS A 437 -1.76 -7.29 29.43
C HIS A 437 -1.43 -8.69 29.96
N ALA A 438 -0.62 -8.76 31.00
CA ALA A 438 -0.17 -10.02 31.61
C ALA A 438 -0.79 -10.26 33.01
N ALA A 439 -0.25 -11.20 33.77
CA ALA A 439 -0.67 -11.44 35.14
C ALA A 439 -0.29 -10.26 36.07
N PRO A 440 -1.08 -9.98 37.12
CA PRO A 440 -2.29 -10.72 37.54
C PRO A 440 -3.61 -10.20 36.94
N ASP A 441 -3.57 -9.11 36.18
CA ASP A 441 -4.78 -8.38 35.79
C ASP A 441 -5.64 -9.12 34.75
N PHE A 442 -4.99 -9.81 33.81
CA PHE A 442 -5.67 -10.42 32.65
C PHE A 442 -5.52 -11.95 32.59
N LEU A 443 -4.33 -12.46 32.90
CA LEU A 443 -3.99 -13.88 32.85
C LEU A 443 -3.51 -14.37 34.21
N THR A 444 -3.65 -15.66 34.47
CA THR A 444 -3.16 -16.26 35.71
C THR A 444 -1.63 -16.27 35.74
N ALA A 445 -1.04 -16.18 36.93
CA ALA A 445 0.42 -16.30 37.09
C ALA A 445 0.93 -17.68 36.61
N GLU A 446 0.14 -18.74 36.83
CA GLU A 446 0.48 -20.10 36.39
C GLU A 446 0.47 -20.23 34.86
N TYR A 447 -0.50 -19.61 34.18
CA TYR A 447 -0.49 -19.59 32.73
C TYR A 447 0.67 -18.77 32.18
N MET A 448 1.04 -17.65 32.80
CA MET A 448 2.22 -16.90 32.36
C MET A 448 3.50 -17.73 32.46
N LYS A 449 3.64 -18.60 33.47
CA LYS A 449 4.73 -19.57 33.52
C LYS A 449 4.65 -20.57 32.36
N THR A 450 3.48 -21.17 32.14
CA THR A 450 3.23 -22.09 31.03
C THR A 450 3.56 -21.45 29.67
N PHE A 451 3.18 -20.18 29.46
CA PHE A 451 3.39 -19.44 28.23
C PHE A 451 4.88 -19.34 27.84
N PHE A 452 5.76 -19.05 28.82
CA PHE A 452 7.20 -18.92 28.58
C PHE A 452 7.97 -20.25 28.61
N GLU A 453 7.44 -21.29 29.28
CA GLU A 453 8.02 -22.64 29.28
C GLU A 453 7.63 -23.45 28.03
N ALA A 454 6.47 -23.14 27.43
CA ALA A 454 5.94 -23.83 26.27
C ALA A 454 6.81 -23.66 25.01
N GLU A 455 6.74 -24.67 24.16
CA GLU A 455 7.16 -24.58 22.77
C GLU A 455 5.92 -24.36 21.91
N TRP A 456 5.96 -23.34 21.07
CA TRP A 456 4.86 -22.95 20.19
C TRP A 456 5.16 -23.35 18.76
N GLU A 457 4.14 -23.72 17.99
CA GLU A 457 4.25 -24.05 16.57
C GLU A 457 3.74 -22.92 15.70
N VAL A 458 4.45 -22.58 14.63
CA VAL A 458 3.98 -21.60 13.64
C VAL A 458 2.87 -22.22 12.78
N HIS A 459 1.69 -21.60 12.78
CA HIS A 459 0.53 -22.04 12.01
C HIS A 459 0.62 -21.58 10.54
N TYR A 460 0.01 -22.32 9.60
CA TYR A 460 0.05 -22.02 8.16
C TYR A 460 -0.68 -20.71 7.77
N ASN A 461 -1.65 -20.27 8.56
CA ASN A 461 -2.31 -18.96 8.42
C ASN A 461 -1.49 -17.81 9.01
N SER A 462 -0.26 -17.66 8.52
CA SER A 462 0.69 -16.61 8.89
C SER A 462 1.11 -15.81 7.66
N ASP A 463 1.21 -14.49 7.79
CA ASP A 463 1.57 -13.56 6.72
C ASP A 463 2.24 -12.30 7.29
N ARG A 464 2.38 -11.23 6.49
CA ARG A 464 2.97 -9.95 6.93
C ARG A 464 2.13 -9.21 7.99
N THR A 465 0.84 -9.51 8.12
CA THR A 465 -0.01 -8.93 9.17
C THR A 465 0.28 -9.55 10.53
N GLY A 466 0.71 -10.82 10.55
CA GLY A 466 1.16 -11.48 11.76
C GLY A 466 1.39 -12.98 11.60
N VAL A 467 2.15 -13.53 12.56
CA VAL A 467 2.51 -14.95 12.63
C VAL A 467 1.64 -15.63 13.68
N ARG A 468 0.72 -16.49 13.23
CA ARG A 468 -0.21 -17.20 14.11
C ARG A 468 0.47 -18.42 14.72
N LEU A 469 0.15 -18.72 15.98
CA LEU A 469 0.79 -19.78 16.74
C LEU A 469 -0.22 -20.80 17.25
N LEU A 470 0.25 -22.05 17.38
CA LEU A 470 -0.41 -23.12 18.11
C LEU A 470 0.36 -23.40 19.41
N GLY A 471 -0.37 -23.59 20.50
CA GLY A 471 0.22 -23.88 21.81
C GLY A 471 -0.83 -23.97 22.91
N PRO A 472 -0.42 -23.81 24.19
CA PRO A 472 -1.32 -23.96 25.33
C PRO A 472 -2.45 -22.93 25.33
N LYS A 473 -3.62 -23.32 25.85
CA LYS A 473 -4.79 -22.45 25.98
C LYS A 473 -4.62 -21.47 27.15
N PRO A 474 -5.02 -20.20 27.00
CA PRO A 474 -4.92 -19.20 28.06
C PRO A 474 -5.85 -19.46 29.24
N GLU A 475 -5.33 -19.17 30.44
CA GLU A 475 -6.14 -19.10 31.65
C GLU A 475 -6.33 -17.63 32.05
N TRP A 476 -7.57 -17.16 31.95
CA TRP A 476 -7.95 -15.78 32.20
C TRP A 476 -8.33 -15.55 33.67
N THR A 477 -8.02 -14.39 34.22
CA THR A 477 -8.42 -14.01 35.59
C THR A 477 -9.80 -13.36 35.67
N ARG A 478 -10.41 -13.11 34.51
CA ARG A 478 -11.73 -12.50 34.35
C ARG A 478 -12.68 -13.42 33.58
N PRO A 479 -13.99 -13.38 33.88
CA PRO A 479 -14.97 -14.26 33.25
C PRO A 479 -15.39 -13.82 31.84
N ASP A 480 -15.22 -12.53 31.51
CA ASP A 480 -15.53 -11.92 30.21
C ASP A 480 -14.84 -10.53 30.09
N GLY A 481 -15.04 -9.86 28.96
CA GLY A 481 -14.52 -8.51 28.67
C GLY A 481 -15.55 -7.39 28.91
N GLY A 482 -16.70 -7.67 29.55
CA GLY A 482 -17.76 -6.68 29.77
C GLY A 482 -18.32 -6.06 28.48
N GLU A 483 -18.50 -4.74 28.45
CA GLU A 483 -19.02 -3.98 27.30
C GLU A 483 -18.14 -4.09 26.04
N ALA A 484 -16.87 -4.52 26.18
CA ALA A 484 -15.95 -4.72 25.07
C ALA A 484 -16.12 -6.07 24.35
N GLY A 485 -16.80 -7.04 24.98
CA GLY A 485 -17.09 -8.34 24.38
C GLY A 485 -17.20 -9.50 25.38
N LEU A 486 -17.80 -10.60 24.92
CA LEU A 486 -18.09 -11.78 25.73
C LEU A 486 -16.86 -12.63 26.07
N HIS A 487 -15.75 -12.49 25.32
CA HIS A 487 -14.56 -13.29 25.54
C HIS A 487 -13.64 -12.62 26.58
N PRO A 488 -13.05 -13.36 27.53
CA PRO A 488 -12.09 -12.82 28.50
C PRO A 488 -10.83 -12.18 27.92
N SER A 489 -10.54 -12.35 26.63
CA SER A 489 -9.46 -11.63 25.97
C SER A 489 -9.87 -10.23 25.50
N ASN A 490 -11.17 -9.91 25.45
CA ASN A 490 -11.65 -8.66 24.89
C ASN A 490 -11.30 -7.44 25.76
N LEU A 491 -10.84 -6.38 25.12
CA LEU A 491 -10.51 -5.08 25.71
C LEU A 491 -11.27 -3.99 24.99
N HIS A 492 -11.55 -2.89 25.69
CA HIS A 492 -11.88 -1.64 25.02
C HIS A 492 -10.73 -1.27 24.10
N ASP A 493 -11.02 -1.05 22.82
CA ASP A 493 -10.01 -1.06 21.79
C ASP A 493 -8.85 -0.09 22.10
N ASN A 494 -7.63 -0.63 22.06
CA ASN A 494 -6.40 0.05 22.41
C ASN A 494 -5.34 -0.14 21.32
N PRO A 495 -4.30 0.70 21.30
CA PRO A 495 -3.22 0.56 20.34
C PRO A 495 -2.36 -0.67 20.65
N TYR A 496 -1.84 -1.29 19.60
CA TYR A 496 -0.86 -2.35 19.64
C TYR A 496 0.54 -1.87 19.26
N ALA A 497 1.54 -2.63 19.68
CA ALA A 497 2.91 -2.52 19.19
C ALA A 497 3.18 -3.59 18.11
N VAL A 498 4.02 -3.28 17.13
CA VAL A 498 4.58 -4.28 16.23
C VAL A 498 5.36 -5.31 17.07
N GLY A 499 5.14 -6.60 16.81
CA GLY A 499 5.70 -7.70 17.60
C GLY A 499 4.91 -8.06 18.86
N ALA A 500 3.80 -7.38 19.17
CA ALA A 500 2.92 -7.79 20.26
C ALA A 500 2.34 -9.19 20.01
N VAL A 501 2.29 -10.02 21.04
CA VAL A 501 1.64 -11.34 20.99
C VAL A 501 0.17 -11.14 21.33
N ASP A 502 -0.68 -10.99 20.33
CA ASP A 502 -2.10 -10.65 20.48
C ASP A 502 -2.98 -11.90 20.59
N PHE A 503 -3.82 -11.99 21.63
CA PHE A 503 -4.72 -13.12 21.87
C PHE A 503 -6.12 -12.87 21.25
N THR A 504 -6.24 -13.20 19.96
CA THR A 504 -7.51 -13.19 19.21
C THR A 504 -8.45 -14.31 19.66
N GLY A 505 -9.04 -14.14 20.84
CA GLY A 505 -9.69 -15.23 21.57
C GLY A 505 -8.65 -16.06 22.32
N ASP A 506 -8.61 -17.36 22.08
CA ASP A 506 -7.65 -18.28 22.70
C ASP A 506 -6.43 -18.59 21.81
N MET A 507 -6.39 -18.07 20.59
CA MET A 507 -5.29 -18.29 19.65
C MET A 507 -4.42 -17.03 19.52
N PRO A 508 -3.11 -17.11 19.84
CA PRO A 508 -2.20 -15.99 19.72
C PRO A 508 -1.69 -15.77 18.30
N VAL A 509 -1.41 -14.50 17.99
CA VAL A 509 -0.73 -14.06 16.77
C VAL A 509 0.33 -13.02 17.13
N ILE A 510 1.56 -13.18 16.64
CA ILE A 510 2.60 -12.16 16.77
C ILE A 510 2.37 -11.12 15.67
N LEU A 511 2.05 -9.88 16.02
CA LEU A 511 1.73 -8.84 15.04
C LEU A 511 2.94 -8.46 14.20
N GLY A 512 2.76 -8.47 12.88
CA GLY A 512 3.79 -8.13 11.91
C GLY A 512 3.83 -6.64 11.56
N PRO A 513 4.72 -6.22 10.66
CA PRO A 513 4.84 -4.86 10.17
C PRO A 513 3.63 -4.38 9.36
N ASP A 514 2.83 -5.29 8.78
CA ASP A 514 1.54 -4.96 8.15
C ASP A 514 0.35 -5.22 9.11
N GLY A 515 0.65 -5.40 10.40
CA GLY A 515 -0.33 -5.71 11.44
C GLY A 515 -1.27 -4.55 11.77
N PRO A 516 -2.38 -4.82 12.47
CA PRO A 516 -3.36 -3.83 12.87
C PRO A 516 -2.79 -2.87 13.92
N SER A 517 -3.20 -1.60 13.87
CA SER A 517 -2.77 -0.61 14.87
C SER A 517 -3.63 -0.61 16.12
N LEU A 518 -4.95 -0.58 15.96
CA LEU A 518 -5.91 -0.52 17.04
C LEU A 518 -6.76 -1.78 17.04
N GLY A 519 -7.01 -2.34 18.21
CA GLY A 519 -7.87 -3.51 18.37
C GLY A 519 -8.19 -3.80 19.83
N GLY A 520 -9.03 -4.81 20.05
CA GLY A 520 -9.67 -5.04 21.35
C GLY A 520 -9.32 -6.39 21.97
N PHE A 521 -8.06 -6.79 21.97
CA PHE A 521 -7.57 -8.06 22.51
C PHE A 521 -6.33 -7.89 23.38
N ALA A 522 -6.17 -8.77 24.38
CA ALA A 522 -5.05 -8.74 25.31
C ALA A 522 -3.73 -9.19 24.68
N CYS A 523 -2.63 -8.53 25.09
CA CYS A 523 -1.26 -8.78 24.63
C CYS A 523 -0.34 -9.00 25.86
N PRO A 524 -0.02 -10.23 26.26
CA PRO A 524 0.79 -10.47 27.46
C PRO A 524 2.29 -10.30 27.29
N ALA A 525 2.79 -10.29 26.06
CA ALA A 525 4.21 -10.12 25.76
C ALA A 525 4.40 -9.41 24.42
N THR A 526 5.57 -8.78 24.25
CA THR A 526 5.96 -8.13 22.99
C THR A 526 7.38 -8.55 22.62
N VAL A 527 7.56 -9.05 21.39
CA VAL A 527 8.87 -9.37 20.81
C VAL A 527 9.69 -8.09 20.70
N ILE A 528 10.94 -8.12 21.14
CA ILE A 528 11.81 -6.93 21.11
C ILE A 528 12.19 -6.56 19.67
N THR A 529 12.47 -5.29 19.44
CA THR A 529 12.83 -4.76 18.11
C THR A 529 14.01 -5.52 17.49
N ALA A 530 15.03 -5.86 18.28
CA ALA A 530 16.22 -6.58 17.82
C ALA A 530 15.95 -8.02 17.32
N ASP A 531 14.80 -8.58 17.67
CA ASP A 531 14.38 -9.94 17.29
C ASP A 531 13.26 -9.96 16.24
N LEU A 532 12.68 -8.81 15.89
CA LEU A 532 11.59 -8.73 14.89
C LEU A 532 11.99 -9.35 13.56
N TRP A 533 13.28 -9.28 13.19
CA TRP A 533 13.78 -9.89 11.97
C TRP A 533 13.54 -11.40 11.87
N LYS A 534 13.53 -12.10 13.02
CA LYS A 534 13.28 -13.54 13.09
C LYS A 534 11.87 -13.87 12.61
N LEU A 535 10.89 -12.99 12.85
CA LEU A 535 9.51 -13.18 12.40
C LEU A 535 9.43 -13.28 10.87
N GLY A 536 10.30 -12.58 10.14
CA GLY A 536 10.38 -12.67 8.69
C GLY A 536 10.88 -14.00 8.16
N GLN A 537 11.54 -14.79 9.00
CA GLN A 537 12.09 -16.11 8.65
C GLN A 537 11.25 -17.28 9.17
N LEU A 538 10.30 -17.04 10.08
CA LEU A 538 9.39 -18.08 10.54
C LEU A 538 8.57 -18.65 9.37
N ARG A 539 8.55 -19.98 9.26
CA ARG A 539 7.71 -20.72 8.31
C ARG A 539 6.73 -21.64 9.06
N PRO A 540 5.62 -22.03 8.44
CA PRO A 540 4.69 -23.00 9.04
C PRO A 540 5.39 -24.28 9.49
N GLY A 541 5.10 -24.73 10.72
CA GLY A 541 5.71 -25.89 11.36
C GLY A 541 6.98 -25.60 12.17
N ASP A 542 7.56 -24.40 12.06
CA ASP A 542 8.70 -24.01 12.91
C ASP A 542 8.30 -23.98 14.40
N ARG A 543 9.26 -24.28 15.27
CA ARG A 543 9.11 -24.26 16.73
C ARG A 543 9.69 -22.97 17.30
N ILE A 544 8.95 -22.30 18.18
CA ILE A 544 9.43 -21.09 18.87
C ILE A 544 9.30 -21.22 20.38
N ARG A 545 10.22 -20.60 21.11
CA ARG A 545 10.11 -20.37 22.55
C ARG A 545 10.31 -18.88 22.85
N PHE A 546 9.51 -18.35 23.77
CA PHE A 546 9.67 -16.98 24.25
C PHE A 546 10.67 -16.93 25.41
N GLN A 547 11.57 -15.96 25.38
CA GLN A 547 12.55 -15.72 26.45
C GLN A 547 12.39 -14.31 26.99
N LEU A 548 12.20 -14.19 28.30
CA LEU A 548 12.10 -12.90 28.97
C LEU A 548 13.44 -12.16 29.00
N VAL A 549 13.39 -10.87 28.70
CA VAL A 549 14.51 -9.92 28.83
C VAL A 549 14.07 -8.65 29.55
N SER A 550 15.00 -7.85 30.09
CA SER A 550 14.69 -6.48 30.50
C SER A 550 14.72 -5.49 29.35
N HIS A 551 14.17 -4.31 29.59
CA HIS A 551 14.29 -3.18 28.67
C HIS A 551 15.76 -2.82 28.38
N ASP A 552 16.59 -2.73 29.42
CA ASP A 552 18.02 -2.46 29.23
C ASP A 552 18.73 -3.52 28.39
N GLU A 553 18.38 -4.80 28.57
CA GLU A 553 18.91 -5.91 27.77
C GLU A 553 18.45 -5.81 26.31
N SER A 554 17.17 -5.48 26.07
CA SER A 554 16.64 -5.32 24.72
C SER A 554 17.29 -4.13 23.98
N ILE A 555 17.47 -2.99 24.65
CA ILE A 555 18.16 -1.83 24.06
C ILE A 555 19.63 -2.14 23.79
N LYS A 556 20.32 -2.90 24.65
CA LYS A 556 21.71 -3.33 24.40
C LYS A 556 21.82 -4.27 23.21
N LEU A 557 20.87 -5.18 23.03
CA LEU A 557 20.80 -6.07 21.86
C LEU A 557 20.63 -5.25 20.57
N LEU A 558 19.65 -4.33 20.56
CA LEU A 558 19.40 -3.48 19.40
C LEU A 558 20.58 -2.55 19.10
N SER A 559 21.15 -1.91 20.13
CA SER A 559 22.27 -0.98 19.95
C SER A 559 23.48 -1.67 19.31
N LYS A 560 23.76 -2.94 19.67
CA LYS A 560 24.83 -3.71 19.01
C LYS A 560 24.52 -4.00 17.54
N GLN A 561 23.27 -4.31 17.23
CA GLN A 561 22.82 -4.51 15.85
C GLN A 561 22.99 -3.23 15.02
N GLU A 562 22.61 -2.06 15.56
CA GLU A 562 22.78 -0.76 14.89
C GLU A 562 24.25 -0.33 14.77
N GLU A 563 25.06 -0.54 15.83
CA GLU A 563 26.50 -0.29 15.81
C GLU A 563 27.21 -1.14 14.76
N PHE A 564 26.81 -2.40 14.62
CA PHE A 564 27.35 -3.29 13.58
C PHE A 564 27.08 -2.75 12.18
N LEU A 565 25.82 -2.40 11.90
CA LEU A 565 25.39 -1.89 10.60
C LEU A 565 26.06 -0.57 10.24
N THR A 566 26.35 0.27 11.24
CA THR A 566 26.93 1.60 11.03
C THR A 566 28.47 1.59 11.00
N PHE A 567 29.10 0.89 11.94
CA PHE A 567 30.54 0.99 12.21
C PHE A 567 31.33 -0.28 11.92
N LYS A 568 30.68 -1.39 11.50
CA LYS A 568 31.32 -2.69 11.24
C LYS A 568 32.14 -3.20 12.42
N THR A 569 31.60 -3.03 13.63
CA THR A 569 32.16 -3.60 14.87
C THR A 569 31.87 -5.10 14.96
N ASP A 570 32.57 -5.84 15.81
CA ASP A 570 32.32 -7.29 15.95
C ASP A 570 30.97 -7.56 16.65
N LEU A 571 30.02 -8.18 15.92
CA LEU A 571 28.75 -8.73 16.44
C LEU A 571 28.97 -9.78 17.55
N GLY A 572 30.16 -10.36 17.63
CA GLY A 572 30.51 -11.53 18.45
C GLY A 572 30.60 -11.32 19.96
N LYS A 573 30.49 -10.10 20.49
CA LYS A 573 30.36 -9.91 21.95
C LYS A 573 28.94 -10.24 22.38
N THR A 574 28.73 -11.42 22.96
CA THR A 574 27.44 -11.86 23.51
C THR A 574 26.89 -10.83 24.52
N VAL A 575 25.64 -10.39 24.36
CA VAL A 575 24.93 -9.73 25.48
C VAL A 575 24.57 -10.83 26.47
N SER A 576 25.04 -10.71 27.71
CA SER A 576 24.60 -11.62 28.76
C SER A 576 23.12 -11.34 29.05
N ILE A 577 22.28 -12.35 28.86
CA ILE A 577 20.85 -12.28 29.16
C ILE A 577 20.63 -12.93 30.52
N SER A 578 19.97 -12.22 31.41
CA SER A 578 19.58 -12.75 32.71
C SER A 578 18.43 -13.74 32.59
N ASN A 579 18.52 -14.86 33.31
CA ASN A 579 17.38 -15.76 33.45
C ASN A 579 16.35 -15.11 34.37
N ARG A 580 15.25 -14.62 33.78
CA ARG A 580 14.13 -14.00 34.48
C ARG A 580 12.97 -14.97 34.55
N ARG A 581 12.22 -14.93 35.65
CA ARG A 581 10.99 -15.69 35.80
C ARG A 581 9.78 -14.76 35.67
N PRO A 582 8.68 -15.21 35.06
CA PRO A 582 7.47 -14.40 34.92
C PRO A 582 6.89 -13.97 36.27
N GLU A 583 7.02 -14.83 37.30
CA GLU A 583 6.57 -14.59 38.67
C GLU A 583 7.20 -13.38 39.37
N ASP A 584 8.37 -12.93 38.91
CA ASP A 584 9.12 -11.80 39.47
C ASP A 584 8.83 -10.47 38.74
N LEU A 585 7.96 -10.47 37.73
CA LEU A 585 7.74 -9.33 36.84
C LEU A 585 6.33 -8.76 36.96
N LEU A 586 6.23 -7.45 36.82
CA LEU A 586 4.98 -6.71 36.68
C LEU A 586 5.02 -5.93 35.37
N SER A 587 3.92 -5.96 34.62
CA SER A 587 3.76 -5.15 33.41
C SER A 587 3.48 -3.68 33.73
N VAL A 588 2.97 -3.40 34.94
CA VAL A 588 2.71 -2.05 35.44
C VAL A 588 4.02 -1.43 35.91
N LEU A 589 4.38 -0.30 35.31
CA LEU A 589 5.57 0.49 35.65
C LEU A 589 5.27 1.51 36.74
N GLU A 590 4.11 2.17 36.65
CA GLU A 590 3.64 3.16 37.60
C GLU A 590 2.10 3.20 37.56
N SER A 591 1.47 3.63 38.65
CA SER A 591 0.02 3.86 38.68
C SER A 591 -0.34 4.93 39.69
N GLY A 592 -1.42 5.65 39.46
CA GLY A 592 -1.88 6.72 40.35
C GLY A 592 -3.34 7.06 40.16
N PHE A 593 -3.75 8.21 40.67
CA PHE A 593 -5.10 8.74 40.53
C PHE A 593 -5.06 10.21 40.11
N ASN A 594 -5.86 10.59 39.13
CA ASN A 594 -6.08 11.98 38.72
C ASN A 594 -7.58 12.30 38.77
N GLY A 595 -7.98 13.28 39.60
CA GLY A 595 -9.38 13.68 39.72
C GLY A 595 -10.34 12.56 40.14
N GLY A 596 -9.85 11.53 40.83
CA GLY A 596 -10.60 10.33 41.23
C GLY A 596 -10.49 9.14 40.27
N ASP A 597 -10.02 9.36 39.03
CA ASP A 597 -9.82 8.29 38.06
C ASP A 597 -8.44 7.65 38.22
N LYS A 598 -8.40 6.32 38.26
CA LYS A 598 -7.16 5.56 38.25
C LYS A 598 -6.43 5.73 36.92
N TRP A 599 -5.12 5.84 36.93
CA TRP A 599 -4.31 5.69 35.72
C TRP A 599 -3.23 4.63 35.92
N VAL A 600 -2.86 3.95 34.84
CA VAL A 600 -1.85 2.88 34.85
C VAL A 600 -0.91 3.07 33.67
N LEU A 601 0.38 3.14 33.95
CA LEU A 601 1.44 3.16 32.94
C LEU A 601 2.03 1.75 32.82
N ARG A 602 1.92 1.16 31.63
CA ARG A 602 2.36 -0.21 31.32
C ARG A 602 3.51 -0.23 30.33
N GLN A 603 4.38 -1.22 30.50
CA GLN A 603 5.35 -1.61 29.49
C GLN A 603 4.63 -2.20 28.27
N SER A 604 4.94 -1.72 27.05
CA SER A 604 4.37 -2.24 25.79
C SER A 604 5.48 -2.48 24.76
N GLY A 605 6.35 -3.46 25.02
CA GLY A 605 7.57 -3.67 24.22
C GLY A 605 8.70 -2.69 24.55
N ASP A 606 9.73 -2.65 23.70
CA ASP A 606 10.97 -1.89 23.94
C ASP A 606 10.93 -0.45 23.41
N GLN A 607 9.94 -0.15 22.56
CA GLN A 607 9.71 1.14 21.91
C GLN A 607 8.37 1.78 22.26
N ASN A 608 7.50 1.12 23.05
CA ASN A 608 6.20 1.69 23.40
C ASN A 608 5.89 1.62 24.90
N LEU A 609 5.12 2.61 25.34
CA LEU A 609 4.46 2.67 26.63
C LEU A 609 2.96 2.79 26.41
N LEU A 610 2.16 2.12 27.23
CA LEU A 610 0.71 2.21 27.20
C LEU A 610 0.22 2.89 28.48
N VAL A 611 -0.44 4.03 28.35
CA VAL A 611 -1.10 4.72 29.46
C VAL A 611 -2.58 4.41 29.41
N GLU A 612 -3.14 3.87 30.47
CA GLU A 612 -4.57 3.55 30.60
C GLU A 612 -5.24 4.44 31.64
N PHE A 613 -6.48 4.85 31.39
CA PHE A 613 -7.23 5.80 32.21
C PHE A 613 -8.58 5.21 32.67
N GLY A 614 -8.92 5.46 33.94
CA GLY A 614 -10.13 5.03 34.64
C GLY A 614 -10.36 3.52 34.67
N GLU A 615 -11.58 3.14 35.01
CA GLU A 615 -12.02 1.74 35.00
C GLU A 615 -12.25 1.23 33.56
N PRO A 616 -12.26 -0.10 33.31
CA PRO A 616 -12.49 -0.67 31.98
C PRO A 616 -13.98 -0.60 31.60
N ILE A 617 -14.47 0.61 31.38
CA ILE A 617 -15.83 0.92 30.93
C ILE A 617 -15.81 1.92 29.77
N LEU A 618 -16.87 1.97 28.97
CA LEU A 618 -17.02 3.00 27.94
C LEU A 618 -17.47 4.35 28.56
N ASP A 619 -16.50 5.25 28.75
CA ASP A 619 -16.73 6.61 29.26
C ASP A 619 -16.13 7.68 28.33
N LEU A 620 -17.00 8.56 27.83
CA LEU A 620 -16.59 9.67 26.95
C LEU A 620 -15.80 10.75 27.68
N GLN A 621 -15.98 10.93 29.00
CA GLN A 621 -15.17 11.84 29.80
C GLN A 621 -13.72 11.33 29.87
N ILE A 622 -13.53 10.04 30.10
CA ILE A 622 -12.21 9.40 30.06
C ILE A 622 -11.58 9.56 28.66
N ARG A 623 -12.34 9.28 27.60
CA ARG A 623 -11.82 9.46 26.23
C ARG A 623 -11.44 10.92 25.95
N PHE A 624 -12.20 11.88 26.46
CA PHE A 624 -11.88 13.30 26.36
C PHE A 624 -10.57 13.63 27.11
N LYS A 625 -10.37 13.11 28.32
CA LYS A 625 -9.12 13.25 29.08
C LYS A 625 -7.91 12.69 28.32
N VAL A 626 -8.06 11.50 27.72
CA VAL A 626 -7.03 10.91 26.85
C VAL A 626 -6.67 11.85 25.70
N HIS A 627 -7.66 12.52 25.10
CA HIS A 627 -7.42 13.50 24.03
C HIS A 627 -6.67 14.74 24.50
N LEU A 628 -7.04 15.29 25.66
CA LEU A 628 -6.32 16.42 26.24
C LEU A 628 -4.86 16.05 26.53
N PHE A 629 -4.62 14.85 27.04
CA PHE A 629 -3.27 14.35 27.27
C PHE A 629 -2.48 14.16 25.97
N TYR A 630 -3.12 13.59 24.94
CA TYR A 630 -2.57 13.51 23.59
C TYR A 630 -2.18 14.90 23.05
N LYS A 631 -3.07 15.90 23.12
CA LYS A 631 -2.78 17.28 22.69
C LYS A 631 -1.60 17.87 23.46
N LEU A 632 -1.56 17.65 24.77
CA LEU A 632 -0.47 18.15 25.61
C LEU A 632 0.89 17.57 25.18
N LEU A 633 0.96 16.27 24.88
CA LEU A 633 2.18 15.64 24.35
C LEU A 633 2.59 16.20 22.99
N VAL A 634 1.63 16.37 22.07
CA VAL A 634 1.87 16.96 20.73
C VAL A 634 2.39 18.39 20.85
N GLU A 635 1.81 19.22 21.73
CA GLU A 635 2.19 20.62 21.95
C GLU A 635 3.59 20.74 22.57
N ASN A 636 3.95 19.87 23.51
CA ASN A 636 5.23 19.93 24.22
C ASN A 636 6.42 19.41 23.38
N LYS A 637 6.17 18.63 22.32
CA LYS A 637 7.20 18.14 21.38
C LYS A 637 8.39 17.46 22.07
N ILE A 638 8.11 16.48 22.92
CA ILE A 638 9.15 15.72 23.61
C ILE A 638 10.05 15.02 22.58
N GLN A 639 11.35 15.26 22.69
CA GLN A 639 12.32 14.69 21.75
C GLN A 639 12.36 13.16 21.85
N GLY A 640 12.32 12.49 20.70
CA GLY A 640 12.41 11.04 20.58
C GLY A 640 11.06 10.32 20.56
N ILE A 641 9.93 11.02 20.67
CA ILE A 641 8.60 10.44 20.35
C ILE A 641 8.44 10.33 18.83
N ILE A 642 7.96 9.19 18.35
CA ILE A 642 7.74 8.87 16.93
C ILE A 642 6.24 8.94 16.60
N ASP A 643 5.40 8.21 17.34
CA ASP A 643 3.94 8.17 17.18
C ASP A 643 3.23 8.33 18.52
N LEU A 644 2.02 8.88 18.48
CA LEU A 644 1.08 8.93 19.59
C LEU A 644 -0.25 8.37 19.12
N THR A 645 -0.69 7.23 19.67
CA THR A 645 -1.90 6.55 19.19
C THR A 645 -2.94 6.49 20.30
N PRO A 646 -4.06 7.23 20.20
CA PRO A 646 -5.12 7.17 21.20
C PRO A 646 -6.02 5.94 20.97
N GLY A 647 -6.27 5.19 22.03
CA GLY A 647 -7.33 4.20 22.13
C GLY A 647 -8.62 4.80 22.72
N ILE A 648 -9.56 3.93 23.11
CA ILE A 648 -10.80 4.35 23.76
C ILE A 648 -10.55 4.99 25.13
N ARG A 649 -9.73 4.35 25.95
CA ARG A 649 -9.39 4.78 27.31
C ARG A 649 -7.89 4.74 27.58
N SER A 650 -7.10 4.79 26.52
CA SER A 650 -5.65 4.62 26.59
C SER A 650 -4.93 5.48 25.57
N LEU A 651 -3.64 5.71 25.81
CA LEU A 651 -2.73 6.36 24.87
C LEU A 651 -1.45 5.54 24.80
N GLN A 652 -1.09 5.11 23.60
CA GLN A 652 0.23 4.52 23.35
C GLN A 652 1.20 5.61 22.93
N VAL A 653 2.38 5.61 23.53
CA VAL A 653 3.50 6.49 23.18
C VAL A 653 4.60 5.64 22.55
N HIS A 654 4.79 5.78 21.24
CA HIS A 654 5.88 5.15 20.49
C HIS A 654 7.09 6.09 20.50
N PHE A 655 8.25 5.60 20.91
CA PHE A 655 9.46 6.39 21.06
C PHE A 655 10.68 5.62 20.54
N GLU A 656 11.73 6.37 20.22
CA GLU A 656 13.00 5.81 19.80
C GLU A 656 13.58 4.87 20.89
N PRO A 657 14.09 3.68 20.52
CA PRO A 657 14.54 2.64 21.45
C PRO A 657 15.83 3.02 22.20
N ARG A 658 15.75 3.99 23.11
CA ARG A 658 16.87 4.49 23.92
C ARG A 658 16.44 4.57 25.37
N ILE A 659 17.28 4.08 26.27
CA ILE A 659 17.01 4.07 27.73
C ILE A 659 16.70 5.48 28.23
N SER A 660 17.50 6.48 27.81
CA SER A 660 17.30 7.88 28.21
C SER A 660 15.97 8.46 27.70
N VAL A 661 15.58 8.14 26.47
CA VAL A 661 14.31 8.61 25.89
C VAL A 661 13.14 7.99 26.64
N ARG A 662 13.15 6.68 26.90
CA ARG A 662 12.12 6.01 27.69
C ARG A 662 11.95 6.66 29.06
N GLN A 663 13.05 6.86 29.79
CA GLN A 663 12.98 7.45 31.13
C GLN A 663 12.42 8.87 31.08
N ASN A 664 12.88 9.69 30.13
CA ASN A 664 12.36 11.05 29.95
C ASN A 664 10.85 11.06 29.66
N VAL A 665 10.36 10.12 28.84
CA VAL A 665 8.93 9.99 28.53
C VAL A 665 8.14 9.56 29.77
N ILE A 666 8.63 8.57 30.53
CA ILE A 666 8.00 8.11 31.79
C ILE A 666 7.92 9.27 32.79
N ASP A 667 9.03 9.93 33.06
CA ASP A 667 9.11 11.03 34.02
C ASP A 667 8.17 12.18 33.62
N TRP A 668 8.10 12.48 32.31
CA TRP A 668 7.20 13.49 31.80
C TRP A 668 5.73 13.08 31.98
N ILE A 669 5.36 11.84 31.66
CA ILE A 669 3.99 11.34 31.84
C ILE A 669 3.59 11.48 33.31
N ILE A 670 4.40 10.97 34.24
CA ILE A 670 4.12 11.02 35.68
C ILE A 670 3.99 12.48 36.17
N SER A 671 4.87 13.37 35.70
CA SER A 671 4.88 14.77 36.15
C SER A 671 3.72 15.61 35.59
N ASN A 672 3.09 15.19 34.48
CA ASN A 672 2.07 15.99 33.78
C ASN A 672 0.68 15.35 33.77
N ILE A 673 0.55 14.06 34.11
CA ILE A 673 -0.77 13.40 34.14
C ILE A 673 -1.70 14.05 35.17
N ASP A 674 -1.16 14.59 36.25
CA ASP A 674 -1.93 15.30 37.27
C ASP A 674 -2.41 16.69 36.84
N LEU A 675 -1.81 17.27 35.79
CA LEU A 675 -2.25 18.55 35.20
C LEU A 675 -3.51 18.40 34.35
N LEU A 676 -3.93 17.17 34.06
CA LEU A 676 -5.19 16.89 33.39
C LEU A 676 -6.36 17.38 34.27
N GLY A 677 -7.13 18.32 33.73
CA GLY A 677 -8.27 18.95 34.41
C GLY A 677 -8.01 20.35 34.98
N GLU A 678 -6.77 20.85 35.01
CA GLU A 678 -6.50 22.25 35.43
C GLU A 678 -6.84 23.28 34.35
N LYS A 679 -6.71 22.87 33.07
CA LYS A 679 -7.21 23.63 31.93
C LYS A 679 -8.72 23.36 31.84
N ASN A 680 -9.57 24.36 32.10
CA ASN A 680 -11.04 24.30 31.99
C ASN A 680 -11.56 24.03 30.54
N GLU A 681 -10.80 23.32 29.70
CA GLU A 681 -11.18 22.94 28.34
C GLU A 681 -12.25 21.86 28.43
N THR A 682 -13.44 22.19 27.98
CA THR A 682 -14.64 21.33 28.06
C THR A 682 -15.19 21.02 26.67
N SER A 683 -14.52 21.50 25.62
CA SER A 683 -14.97 21.37 24.23
C SER A 683 -13.81 21.06 23.30
N VAL A 684 -14.06 20.25 22.28
CA VAL A 684 -13.13 19.96 21.17
C VAL A 684 -13.82 20.22 19.84
N GLU A 685 -13.03 20.65 18.85
CA GLU A 685 -13.50 20.79 17.47
C GLU A 685 -14.02 19.45 16.94
N SER A 686 -15.15 19.48 16.25
CA SER A 686 -15.85 18.29 15.78
C SER A 686 -16.55 18.62 14.46
N ARG A 687 -16.69 17.65 13.56
CA ARG A 687 -17.51 17.81 12.35
C ARG A 687 -18.64 16.80 12.35
N ILE A 688 -19.82 17.19 11.90
CA ILE A 688 -20.90 16.24 11.61
C ILE A 688 -20.78 15.83 10.15
N VAL A 689 -20.41 14.57 9.91
CA VAL A 689 -20.19 13.99 8.58
C VAL A 689 -21.38 13.11 8.22
N TRP A 690 -22.17 13.53 7.24
CA TRP A 690 -23.33 12.79 6.77
C TRP A 690 -22.93 11.79 5.69
N LEU A 691 -23.06 10.51 5.98
CA LEU A 691 -22.68 9.40 5.10
C LEU A 691 -23.92 8.69 4.53
N PRO A 692 -23.95 8.36 3.23
CA PRO A 692 -24.99 7.49 2.68
C PRO A 692 -24.78 6.07 3.19
N LEU A 693 -25.84 5.41 3.61
CA LEU A 693 -25.81 4.02 4.06
C LEU A 693 -26.80 3.19 3.25
N SER A 694 -26.28 2.21 2.51
CA SER A 694 -27.08 1.11 1.98
C SER A 694 -27.28 0.08 3.10
N TRP A 695 -28.49 0.03 3.63
CA TRP A 695 -28.92 -0.90 4.67
C TRP A 695 -29.04 -2.33 4.10
N ASP A 696 -28.55 -3.34 4.83
CA ASP A 696 -28.55 -4.75 4.40
C ASP A 696 -28.00 -4.96 2.98
N ASP A 697 -26.86 -4.31 2.70
CA ASP A 697 -26.22 -4.32 1.39
C ASP A 697 -25.93 -5.75 0.89
N PRO A 698 -26.16 -6.06 -0.39
CA PRO A 698 -25.89 -7.39 -0.94
C PRO A 698 -24.44 -7.87 -0.71
N THR A 699 -23.47 -6.96 -0.73
CA THR A 699 -22.05 -7.30 -0.50
C THR A 699 -21.79 -7.71 0.95
N THR A 700 -22.48 -7.08 1.91
CA THR A 700 -22.34 -7.48 3.33
C THR A 700 -22.98 -8.83 3.60
N ARG A 701 -24.13 -9.14 2.98
CA ARG A 701 -24.74 -10.48 3.06
C ARG A 701 -23.82 -11.56 2.48
N GLN A 702 -23.17 -11.26 1.35
CA GLN A 702 -22.16 -12.16 0.77
C GLN A 702 -21.03 -12.49 1.76
N ALA A 703 -20.60 -11.52 2.58
CA ALA A 703 -19.55 -11.76 3.57
C ALA A 703 -20.02 -12.72 4.68
N VAL A 704 -21.27 -12.57 5.14
CA VAL A 704 -21.88 -13.47 6.12
C VAL A 704 -22.10 -14.86 5.54
N GLU A 705 -22.54 -14.98 4.29
CA GLU A 705 -22.68 -16.26 3.59
C GLU A 705 -21.34 -16.98 3.41
N LYS A 706 -20.27 -16.26 3.04
CA LYS A 706 -18.92 -16.84 2.96
C LYS A 706 -18.49 -17.38 4.31
N TYR A 707 -18.67 -16.60 5.38
CA TYR A 707 -18.34 -17.03 6.74
C TYR A 707 -19.07 -18.31 7.15
N GLN A 708 -20.37 -18.42 6.88
CA GLN A 708 -21.12 -19.63 7.19
C GLN A 708 -20.58 -20.86 6.45
N LYS A 709 -20.20 -20.69 5.18
CA LYS A 709 -19.72 -21.78 4.34
C LYS A 709 -18.30 -22.24 4.70
N SER A 710 -17.41 -21.31 5.03
CA SER A 710 -15.97 -21.59 5.12
C SER A 710 -15.39 -21.51 6.53
N VAL A 711 -16.13 -20.95 7.51
CA VAL A 711 -15.61 -20.73 8.86
C VAL A 711 -16.52 -21.34 9.92
N ARG A 712 -17.75 -20.84 10.05
CA ARG A 712 -18.65 -21.27 11.13
C ARG A 712 -20.12 -21.00 10.81
N ALA A 713 -20.88 -22.07 10.55
CA ALA A 713 -22.30 -21.98 10.22
C ALA A 713 -23.23 -21.88 11.45
N ASP A 714 -22.81 -22.44 12.59
CA ASP A 714 -23.62 -22.59 13.82
C ASP A 714 -23.54 -21.38 14.76
N ALA A 715 -22.84 -20.31 14.35
CA ALA A 715 -22.66 -19.13 15.18
C ALA A 715 -24.01 -18.41 15.47
N PRO A 716 -24.22 -17.86 16.68
CA PRO A 716 -25.49 -17.25 17.06
C PRO A 716 -25.85 -15.98 16.27
N TRP A 717 -24.85 -15.33 15.65
CA TRP A 717 -25.03 -14.21 14.73
C TRP A 717 -25.30 -14.63 13.28
N CYS A 718 -25.38 -15.94 13.01
CA CYS A 718 -25.78 -16.47 11.71
C CYS A 718 -27.22 -17.01 11.78
N PRO A 719 -28.01 -16.92 10.68
CA PRO A 719 -27.57 -16.49 9.36
C PRO A 719 -27.60 -14.97 9.13
N ASP A 720 -28.14 -14.20 10.07
CA ASP A 720 -28.44 -12.78 9.88
C ASP A 720 -27.95 -11.96 11.09
N ASN A 721 -26.95 -11.11 10.82
CA ASN A 721 -26.34 -10.24 11.81
C ASN A 721 -27.31 -9.18 12.36
N ILE A 722 -28.21 -8.65 11.52
CA ILE A 722 -29.16 -7.60 11.91
C ILE A 722 -30.23 -8.19 12.81
N GLU A 723 -30.69 -9.41 12.49
CA GLU A 723 -31.60 -10.15 13.36
C GLU A 723 -30.95 -10.45 14.72
N PHE A 724 -29.66 -10.83 14.74
CA PHE A 724 -28.91 -11.01 15.97
C PHE A 724 -28.79 -9.71 16.79
N ILE A 725 -28.47 -8.58 16.14
CA ILE A 725 -28.43 -7.26 16.79
C ILE A 725 -29.77 -6.95 17.46
N LYS A 726 -30.89 -7.15 16.77
CA LYS A 726 -32.24 -6.99 17.34
C LYS A 726 -32.40 -7.85 18.59
N ARG A 727 -32.11 -9.16 18.47
CA ARG A 727 -32.35 -10.15 19.53
C ARG A 727 -31.54 -9.86 20.79
N ILE A 728 -30.23 -9.64 20.65
CA ILE A 728 -29.33 -9.42 21.79
C ILE A 728 -29.59 -8.09 22.52
N ASN A 729 -30.24 -7.13 21.86
CA ASN A 729 -30.59 -5.84 22.44
C ASN A 729 -32.04 -5.75 22.97
N GLY A 730 -32.83 -6.83 22.83
CA GLY A 730 -34.21 -6.85 23.32
C GLY A 730 -35.17 -5.96 22.52
N LEU A 731 -34.84 -5.71 21.25
CA LEU A 731 -35.65 -4.87 20.36
C LEU A 731 -36.79 -5.67 19.73
N SER A 732 -37.88 -4.97 19.42
CA SER A 732 -39.14 -5.59 18.99
C SER A 732 -39.09 -6.12 17.55
N ASP A 733 -38.43 -5.38 16.65
CA ASP A 733 -38.25 -5.75 15.25
C ASP A 733 -36.96 -5.14 14.64
N ILE A 734 -36.69 -5.49 13.39
CA ILE A 734 -35.51 -5.00 12.63
C ILE A 734 -35.64 -3.51 12.30
N GLU A 735 -36.87 -2.98 12.21
CA GLU A 735 -37.11 -1.57 11.88
C GLU A 735 -36.66 -0.67 13.03
N GLU A 736 -36.81 -1.11 14.28
CA GLU A 736 -36.28 -0.43 15.46
C GLU A 736 -34.74 -0.33 15.42
N VAL A 737 -34.04 -1.40 15.01
CA VAL A 737 -32.59 -1.37 14.78
C VAL A 737 -32.24 -0.34 13.71
N ARG A 738 -32.98 -0.36 12.59
CA ARG A 738 -32.78 0.56 11.46
C ARG A 738 -32.96 2.01 11.88
N GLN A 739 -34.00 2.31 12.64
CA GLN A 739 -34.29 3.65 13.14
C GLN A 739 -33.16 4.16 14.06
N ILE A 740 -32.72 3.33 15.02
CA ILE A 740 -31.61 3.68 15.93
C ILE A 740 -30.35 4.01 15.12
N VAL A 741 -30.02 3.22 14.09
CA VAL A 741 -28.83 3.44 13.27
C VAL A 741 -28.86 4.77 12.50
N TYR A 742 -30.02 5.18 11.99
CA TYR A 742 -30.16 6.45 11.28
C TYR A 742 -30.29 7.67 12.19
N GLU A 743 -30.84 7.52 13.40
CA GLU A 743 -31.03 8.63 14.35
C GLU A 743 -29.77 8.93 15.16
N ALA A 744 -28.91 7.93 15.37
CA ALA A 744 -27.67 8.03 16.13
C ALA A 744 -26.72 9.12 15.58
N SER A 745 -25.99 9.73 16.52
CA SER A 745 -24.80 10.52 16.23
C SER A 745 -23.60 9.78 16.80
N TYR A 746 -22.77 9.21 15.94
CA TYR A 746 -21.65 8.35 16.33
C TYR A 746 -20.38 9.19 16.48
N LEU A 747 -19.92 9.40 17.70
CA LEU A 747 -18.67 10.11 17.98
C LEU A 747 -17.48 9.20 17.68
N VAL A 748 -16.59 9.63 16.79
CA VAL A 748 -15.35 8.94 16.43
C VAL A 748 -14.36 9.06 17.58
N LEU A 749 -14.08 7.94 18.24
CA LEU A 749 -13.18 7.85 19.39
C LEU A 749 -11.74 7.58 18.94
N GLY A 750 -11.54 6.83 17.86
CA GLY A 750 -10.22 6.51 17.33
C GLY A 750 -10.30 6.18 15.84
N LEU A 751 -9.13 6.04 15.22
CA LEU A 751 -8.99 5.64 13.82
C LEU A 751 -8.06 4.43 13.75
N GLY A 752 -8.18 3.65 12.68
CA GLY A 752 -7.38 2.44 12.47
C GLY A 752 -7.97 1.17 13.07
N ASP A 753 -9.28 1.11 13.31
CA ASP A 753 -10.03 -0.10 13.75
C ASP A 753 -10.96 -0.61 12.63
N VAL A 754 -10.49 -1.44 11.69
CA VAL A 754 -9.09 -1.78 11.48
C VAL A 754 -8.57 -1.23 10.15
N TYR A 755 -7.40 -0.60 10.21
CA TYR A 755 -6.65 0.02 9.11
C TYR A 755 -7.25 1.27 8.45
N LEU A 756 -6.37 2.07 7.83
CA LEU A 756 -6.68 3.12 6.84
C LEU A 756 -7.81 4.09 7.22
N GLY A 757 -7.77 4.62 8.43
CA GLY A 757 -8.75 5.60 8.90
C GLY A 757 -10.12 5.00 9.23
N ALA A 758 -10.25 3.68 9.31
CA ALA A 758 -11.45 3.03 9.81
C ALA A 758 -11.76 3.54 11.22
N PRO A 759 -12.93 4.13 11.48
CA PRO A 759 -13.24 4.70 12.78
C PRO A 759 -13.62 3.60 13.77
N VAL A 760 -13.24 3.79 15.03
CA VAL A 760 -14.00 3.22 16.16
C VAL A 760 -14.86 4.35 16.73
N ALA A 761 -16.18 4.19 16.66
CA ALA A 761 -17.13 5.22 17.04
C ALA A 761 -18.22 4.69 17.96
N THR A 762 -18.83 5.54 18.79
CA THR A 762 -19.99 5.16 19.61
C THR A 762 -21.08 6.22 19.55
N PRO A 763 -22.36 5.83 19.61
CA PRO A 763 -23.45 6.79 19.78
C PRO A 763 -23.27 7.66 21.03
N LEU A 764 -23.48 8.97 20.86
CA LEU A 764 -23.54 9.94 21.97
C LEU A 764 -24.67 9.56 22.94
N ASP A 765 -25.88 9.35 22.43
CA ASP A 765 -27.03 8.90 23.21
C ASP A 765 -26.84 7.43 23.64
N PRO A 766 -26.76 7.12 24.95
CA PRO A 766 -26.62 5.75 25.43
C PRO A 766 -27.76 4.82 24.99
N ARG A 767 -28.95 5.35 24.68
CA ARG A 767 -30.10 4.58 24.18
C ARG A 767 -29.90 4.08 22.74
N HIS A 768 -28.92 4.62 22.02
CA HIS A 768 -28.58 4.19 20.67
C HIS A 768 -27.40 3.21 20.62
N ARG A 769 -26.76 2.92 21.77
CA ARG A 769 -25.61 2.02 21.85
C ARG A 769 -26.09 0.57 21.77
N LEU A 770 -26.23 0.07 20.54
CA LEU A 770 -26.50 -1.34 20.29
C LEU A 770 -25.28 -2.16 20.68
N VAL A 771 -25.43 -3.07 21.64
CA VAL A 771 -24.35 -3.93 22.13
C VAL A 771 -24.39 -5.26 21.40
N THR A 772 -23.23 -5.73 20.94
CA THR A 772 -23.07 -6.99 20.22
C THR A 772 -21.78 -7.70 20.65
N THR A 773 -21.57 -8.94 20.22
CA THR A 773 -20.24 -9.57 20.29
C THR A 773 -19.49 -9.42 18.97
N LYS A 774 -18.15 -9.34 19.06
CA LYS A 774 -17.27 -9.60 17.92
C LYS A 774 -17.37 -11.08 17.53
N TYR A 775 -17.14 -11.40 16.25
CA TYR A 775 -17.12 -12.75 15.70
C TYR A 775 -16.07 -13.62 16.40
N ASN A 776 -16.38 -14.92 16.55
CA ASN A 776 -15.45 -15.92 17.07
C ASN A 776 -15.51 -17.25 16.27
N PRO A 777 -14.49 -17.56 15.45
CA PRO A 777 -13.37 -16.69 15.05
C PRO A 777 -13.84 -15.57 14.09
N ALA A 778 -13.00 -14.56 13.88
CA ALA A 778 -13.28 -13.43 12.98
C ALA A 778 -13.47 -13.88 11.50
N ARG A 779 -14.15 -13.05 10.69
CA ARG A 779 -14.26 -13.31 9.24
C ARG A 779 -12.90 -13.15 8.58
N THR A 780 -12.63 -14.00 7.60
CA THR A 780 -11.47 -13.89 6.71
C THR A 780 -11.64 -12.79 5.65
N TRP A 781 -12.89 -12.42 5.32
CA TRP A 781 -13.20 -11.42 4.31
C TRP A 781 -14.38 -10.53 4.71
N THR A 782 -14.19 -9.21 4.55
CA THR A 782 -15.16 -8.13 4.75
C THR A 782 -14.97 -7.13 3.62
N PRO A 783 -16.04 -6.68 2.95
CA PRO A 783 -15.92 -5.75 1.83
C PRO A 783 -15.53 -4.35 2.31
N GLU A 784 -14.81 -3.62 1.46
CA GLU A 784 -14.43 -2.23 1.69
C GLU A 784 -15.66 -1.35 2.00
N ASN A 785 -15.56 -0.62 3.12
CA ASN A 785 -16.56 0.27 3.71
C ASN A 785 -17.87 -0.40 4.09
N ALA A 786 -17.82 -1.71 4.40
CA ALA A 786 -18.83 -2.30 5.24
C ALA A 786 -18.93 -1.53 6.56
N VAL A 787 -20.14 -1.41 7.08
CA VAL A 787 -20.43 -0.80 8.37
C VAL A 787 -20.86 -1.92 9.31
N GLY A 788 -20.26 -1.98 10.49
CA GLY A 788 -20.58 -3.00 11.47
C GLY A 788 -20.51 -2.52 12.91
N ILE A 789 -21.09 -3.30 13.81
CA ILE A 789 -21.12 -3.07 15.26
C ILE A 789 -20.42 -4.22 15.99
N GLY A 790 -19.58 -3.92 16.97
CA GLY A 790 -18.84 -4.89 17.78
C GLY A 790 -18.67 -4.35 19.20
N GLY A 791 -19.14 -5.07 20.21
CA GLY A 791 -19.37 -4.44 21.51
C GLY A 791 -20.41 -3.33 21.36
N ALA A 792 -20.16 -2.17 21.98
CA ALA A 792 -20.94 -0.94 21.81
C ALA A 792 -20.40 -0.03 20.68
N TYR A 793 -19.46 -0.51 19.87
CA TYR A 793 -18.73 0.31 18.90
C TYR A 793 -19.18 0.07 17.47
N LEU A 794 -19.17 1.14 16.67
CA LEU A 794 -19.32 1.15 15.23
C LEU A 794 -17.95 1.22 14.56
N CYS A 795 -17.80 0.42 13.51
CA CYS A 795 -16.66 0.43 12.59
C CYS A 795 -17.15 0.66 11.14
N ILE A 796 -16.34 1.38 10.35
CA ILE A 796 -16.43 1.43 8.88
C ILE A 796 -15.12 0.94 8.31
N TYR A 797 -15.11 -0.24 7.67
CA TYR A 797 -13.88 -0.87 7.19
C TYR A 797 -13.21 -0.02 6.09
N GLY A 798 -11.98 0.46 6.34
CA GLY A 798 -11.27 1.36 5.42
C GLY A 798 -10.81 0.69 4.13
N MET A 799 -10.64 -0.63 4.17
CA MET A 799 -10.22 -1.50 3.07
C MET A 799 -10.94 -2.84 3.12
N GLU A 800 -10.82 -3.62 2.06
CA GLU A 800 -11.20 -5.03 2.04
C GLU A 800 -10.23 -5.86 2.89
N GLY A 801 -10.73 -6.79 3.71
CA GLY A 801 -9.87 -7.61 4.56
C GLY A 801 -10.61 -8.36 5.68
N PRO A 802 -9.90 -8.95 6.65
CA PRO A 802 -10.51 -9.61 7.80
C PRO A 802 -11.34 -8.67 8.66
N GLY A 803 -12.34 -9.20 9.40
CA GLY A 803 -13.18 -8.35 10.25
C GLY A 803 -14.00 -9.10 11.29
N GLY A 804 -14.10 -8.52 12.49
CA GLY A 804 -14.81 -9.10 13.63
C GLY A 804 -16.20 -8.51 13.94
N TYR A 805 -16.61 -7.39 13.33
CA TYR A 805 -17.83 -6.67 13.72
C TYR A 805 -19.07 -7.24 13.00
N GLN A 806 -20.23 -7.19 13.64
CA GLN A 806 -21.52 -7.57 13.07
C GLN A 806 -21.94 -6.57 11.98
N LEU A 807 -22.02 -7.00 10.72
CA LEU A 807 -22.32 -6.15 9.58
C LEU A 807 -23.81 -5.75 9.53
N MET A 808 -24.07 -4.50 9.15
CA MET A 808 -25.44 -3.97 9.00
C MET A 808 -25.69 -3.23 7.68
N GLY A 809 -24.63 -2.85 6.96
CA GLY A 809 -24.75 -2.17 5.67
C GLY A 809 -23.41 -1.74 5.09
N ARG A 810 -23.45 -0.91 4.07
CA ARG A 810 -22.26 -0.40 3.39
C ARG A 810 -22.36 1.10 3.11
N THR A 811 -21.24 1.79 3.15
CA THR A 811 -21.14 3.23 2.87
C THR A 811 -20.06 3.53 1.82
N ILE A 812 -19.58 4.77 1.77
CA ILE A 812 -18.54 5.26 0.86
C ILE A 812 -17.13 5.06 1.43
N GLN A 813 -16.14 5.40 0.62
CA GLN A 813 -14.73 5.28 0.90
C GLN A 813 -14.29 6.17 2.08
N MET A 814 -13.84 5.54 3.17
CA MET A 814 -13.18 6.24 4.29
C MET A 814 -11.74 6.63 3.96
N TRP A 815 -11.17 5.95 2.98
CA TRP A 815 -9.81 6.12 2.50
C TRP A 815 -9.79 6.46 1.01
N LYS A 816 -8.97 7.42 0.62
CA LYS A 816 -8.70 7.75 -0.77
C LYS A 816 -7.21 7.66 -1.03
N ARG A 817 -6.82 6.80 -1.97
CA ARG A 817 -5.40 6.54 -2.28
C ARG A 817 -4.72 7.72 -2.97
N TYR A 818 -5.40 8.34 -3.94
CA TYR A 818 -4.87 9.38 -4.82
C TYR A 818 -5.86 10.53 -4.96
N ASN A 819 -5.44 11.65 -5.57
CA ASN A 819 -6.31 12.81 -5.82
C ASN A 819 -6.92 13.39 -4.53
N LEU A 820 -6.05 13.69 -3.57
CA LEU A 820 -6.38 14.14 -2.22
C LEU A 820 -6.80 15.61 -2.23
N GLY A 821 -8.04 15.87 -2.66
CA GLY A 821 -8.66 17.19 -2.66
C GLY A 821 -10.16 17.11 -2.35
N GLY A 822 -10.75 18.25 -2.00
CA GLY A 822 -12.18 18.35 -1.68
C GLY A 822 -12.51 17.92 -0.25
N THR A 823 -13.29 16.84 -0.11
CA THR A 823 -13.90 16.40 1.15
C THR A 823 -12.90 15.80 2.17
N PHE A 824 -11.71 15.43 1.71
CA PHE A 824 -10.65 14.88 2.55
C PHE A 824 -9.84 16.00 3.24
N PRO A 825 -9.79 16.03 4.59
CA PRO A 825 -9.09 17.04 5.36
C PRO A 825 -7.64 17.30 4.96
N GLY A 826 -7.30 18.54 4.62
CA GLY A 826 -5.89 18.96 4.49
C GLY A 826 -5.06 18.19 3.47
N GLY A 827 -5.70 17.54 2.49
CA GLY A 827 -5.02 16.67 1.53
C GLY A 827 -4.57 15.33 2.10
N MET A 828 -5.10 14.91 3.26
CA MET A 828 -4.82 13.60 3.85
C MET A 828 -5.68 12.49 3.22
N PRO A 829 -5.22 11.24 3.16
CA PRO A 829 -5.95 10.14 2.54
C PRO A 829 -7.12 9.58 3.36
N TRP A 830 -7.32 9.99 4.61
CA TRP A 830 -8.44 9.54 5.46
C TRP A 830 -9.51 10.63 5.64
N LEU A 831 -10.77 10.22 5.66
CA LEU A 831 -11.92 11.13 5.67
C LEU A 831 -12.20 11.74 7.06
N LEU A 832 -12.08 10.94 8.11
CA LEU A 832 -12.56 11.24 9.46
C LEU A 832 -11.43 11.71 10.39
N ARG A 833 -11.76 12.52 11.39
CA ARG A 833 -10.88 13.00 12.45
C ARG A 833 -11.37 12.49 13.81
N PHE A 834 -10.51 12.52 14.82
CA PHE A 834 -10.95 12.30 16.20
C PHE A 834 -12.07 13.30 16.56
N PHE A 835 -13.09 12.81 17.26
CA PHE A 835 -14.29 13.56 17.65
C PHE A 835 -15.19 14.05 16.52
N ASP A 836 -14.97 13.65 15.27
CA ASP A 836 -16.04 13.78 14.27
C ASP A 836 -17.27 12.97 14.70
N GLN A 837 -18.44 13.38 14.23
CA GLN A 837 -19.72 12.75 14.44
C GLN A 837 -20.23 12.20 13.11
N ILE A 838 -20.33 10.88 13.00
CA ILE A 838 -20.91 10.23 11.83
C ILE A 838 -22.44 10.22 12.01
N ARG A 839 -23.16 10.61 10.94
CA ARG A 839 -24.60 10.40 10.82
C ARG A 839 -24.91 9.75 9.49
N PHE A 840 -25.83 8.80 9.48
CA PHE A 840 -26.23 8.11 8.25
C PHE A 840 -27.51 8.69 7.67
N TYR A 841 -27.65 8.62 6.34
CA TYR A 841 -28.92 8.79 5.66
C TYR A 841 -29.13 7.63 4.67
N PRO A 842 -30.38 7.22 4.44
CA PRO A 842 -30.67 6.02 3.65
C PRO A 842 -30.43 6.25 2.16
N VAL A 843 -29.81 5.27 1.51
CA VAL A 843 -29.74 5.12 0.05
C VAL A 843 -29.95 3.66 -0.34
N SER A 844 -30.41 3.40 -1.56
CA SER A 844 -30.42 2.06 -2.14
C SER A 844 -29.02 1.57 -2.47
N SER A 845 -28.85 0.26 -2.68
CA SER A 845 -27.56 -0.31 -3.11
C SER A 845 -27.13 0.21 -4.48
N GLN A 846 -28.08 0.49 -5.38
CA GLN A 846 -27.80 1.04 -6.71
C GLN A 846 -27.32 2.49 -6.63
N GLU A 847 -28.00 3.33 -5.85
CA GLU A 847 -27.56 4.71 -5.60
C GLU A 847 -26.18 4.74 -4.95
N LEU A 848 -25.90 3.83 -4.00
CA LEU A 848 -24.59 3.76 -3.37
C LEU A 848 -23.48 3.44 -4.38
N VAL A 849 -23.72 2.55 -5.35
CA VAL A 849 -22.73 2.25 -6.41
C VAL A 849 -22.38 3.50 -7.22
N GLU A 850 -23.39 4.28 -7.60
CA GLU A 850 -23.21 5.53 -8.35
C GLU A 850 -22.47 6.58 -7.51
N ILE A 851 -22.88 6.76 -6.25
CA ILE A 851 -22.21 7.68 -5.31
C ILE A 851 -20.74 7.29 -5.10
N ARG A 852 -20.45 6.01 -4.88
CA ARG A 852 -19.08 5.52 -4.67
C ARG A 852 -18.18 5.76 -5.88
N HIS A 853 -18.73 5.63 -7.09
CA HIS A 853 -18.01 5.93 -8.33
C HIS A 853 -17.71 7.43 -8.45
N ASP A 854 -18.73 8.27 -8.26
CA ASP A 854 -18.59 9.72 -8.42
C ASP A 854 -17.77 10.37 -7.30
N PHE A 855 -17.83 9.83 -6.08
CA PHE A 855 -17.00 10.27 -4.96
C PHE A 855 -15.51 10.04 -5.22
N ALA A 856 -15.13 8.88 -5.78
CA ALA A 856 -13.74 8.61 -6.16
C ALA A 856 -13.21 9.63 -7.19
N LEU A 857 -14.08 10.07 -8.09
CA LEU A 857 -13.78 11.03 -9.17
C LEU A 857 -13.92 12.51 -8.74
N GLY A 858 -14.32 12.78 -7.50
CA GLY A 858 -14.55 14.15 -6.99
C GLY A 858 -15.82 14.82 -7.54
N ARG A 859 -16.75 14.04 -8.09
CA ARG A 859 -18.05 14.51 -8.63
C ARG A 859 -19.19 14.43 -7.61
N TYR A 860 -18.92 13.91 -6.42
CA TYR A 860 -19.85 13.82 -5.31
C TYR A 860 -19.27 14.49 -4.07
N SER A 861 -20.05 15.37 -3.42
CA SER A 861 -19.64 16.10 -2.22
C SER A 861 -20.47 15.67 -1.02
N LEU A 862 -19.83 15.42 0.11
CA LEU A 862 -20.53 15.14 1.37
C LEU A 862 -21.03 16.41 2.03
N ARG A 863 -22.17 16.30 2.70
CA ARG A 863 -22.62 17.29 3.68
C ARG A 863 -21.76 17.12 4.94
N ILE A 864 -20.92 18.11 5.20
CA ILE A 864 -20.09 18.22 6.41
C ILE A 864 -20.45 19.52 7.10
N GLU A 865 -20.76 19.46 8.39
CA GLU A 865 -21.07 20.63 9.21
C GLU A 865 -20.00 20.79 10.29
N GLU A 866 -19.40 21.97 10.38
CA GLU A 866 -18.51 22.31 11.49
C GLU A 866 -19.32 22.41 12.79
N SER A 867 -18.79 21.82 13.86
CA SER A 867 -19.44 21.70 15.16
C SER A 867 -18.39 21.68 16.28
N ASN A 868 -18.85 21.42 17.50
CA ASN A 868 -18.00 21.22 18.66
C ASN A 868 -18.63 20.15 19.57
N PHE A 869 -17.83 19.19 20.02
CA PHE A 869 -18.24 18.27 21.08
C PHE A 869 -17.92 18.91 22.44
N ASP A 870 -18.96 19.16 23.23
CA ASP A 870 -18.88 19.85 24.53
C ASP A 870 -19.30 18.89 25.64
N LEU A 871 -18.39 18.62 26.55
CA LEU A 871 -18.55 17.66 27.63
C LEU A 871 -19.62 18.09 28.64
N ASN A 872 -19.73 19.39 28.95
CA ASN A 872 -20.74 19.89 29.88
C ASN A 872 -22.15 19.71 29.31
N LYS A 873 -22.31 19.98 28.01
CA LYS A 873 -23.60 19.74 27.32
C LYS A 873 -23.94 18.27 27.28
N TYR A 874 -22.94 17.41 27.10
CA TYR A 874 -23.11 15.96 27.14
C TYR A 874 -23.56 15.49 28.53
N ASP A 875 -22.91 15.96 29.60
CA ASP A 875 -23.26 15.62 30.97
C ASP A 875 -24.67 16.11 31.33
N GLN A 876 -25.05 17.31 30.91
CA GLN A 876 -26.41 17.82 31.06
C GLN A 876 -27.42 16.94 30.33
N PHE A 877 -27.11 16.51 29.09
CA PHE A 877 -27.97 15.59 28.33
C PHE A 877 -28.17 14.26 29.06
N LEU A 878 -27.10 13.69 29.63
CA LEU A 878 -27.19 12.46 30.42
C LEU A 878 -28.06 12.63 31.66
N ALA A 879 -27.91 13.75 32.38
CA ALA A 879 -28.74 14.07 33.55
C ALA A 879 -30.21 14.23 33.18
N ASP A 880 -30.51 14.96 32.10
CA ASP A 880 -31.88 15.23 31.64
C ASP A 880 -32.61 13.96 31.16
N ASN A 881 -31.87 12.93 30.71
CA ASN A 881 -32.43 11.70 30.14
C ASN A 881 -32.15 10.46 31.01
N GLN A 882 -31.72 10.63 32.25
CA GLN A 882 -31.21 9.53 33.09
C GLN A 882 -32.20 8.37 33.25
N GLU A 883 -33.47 8.67 33.51
CA GLU A 883 -34.51 7.64 33.71
C GLU A 883 -34.73 6.77 32.47
N ASP A 884 -34.78 7.39 31.29
CA ASP A 884 -35.01 6.68 30.03
C ASP A 884 -33.76 5.87 29.63
N ILE A 885 -32.56 6.41 29.87
CA ILE A 885 -31.29 5.69 29.66
C ILE A 885 -31.24 4.44 30.53
N LEU A 886 -31.59 4.55 31.82
CA LEU A 886 -31.61 3.41 32.74
C LEU A 886 -32.65 2.36 32.33
N ARG A 887 -33.83 2.79 31.89
CA ARG A 887 -34.87 1.89 31.38
C ARG A 887 -34.39 1.11 30.17
N PHE A 888 -33.81 1.79 29.18
CA PHE A 888 -33.26 1.16 27.99
C PHE A 888 -32.15 0.16 28.32
N LYS A 889 -31.17 0.57 29.14
CA LYS A 889 -30.06 -0.31 29.57
C LYS A 889 -30.56 -1.54 30.31
N SER A 890 -31.59 -1.42 31.14
CA SER A 890 -32.16 -2.57 31.85
C SER A 890 -32.80 -3.58 30.88
N VAL A 891 -33.52 -3.13 29.85
CA VAL A 891 -34.09 -4.02 28.82
C VAL A 891 -32.99 -4.71 28.04
N GLN A 892 -31.99 -3.95 27.58
CA GLN A 892 -30.84 -4.47 26.84
C GLN A 892 -30.05 -5.50 27.65
N GLN A 893 -29.76 -5.22 28.94
CA GLN A 893 -29.02 -6.11 29.81
C GLN A 893 -29.74 -7.45 30.02
N ASN A 894 -31.06 -7.42 30.24
CA ASN A 894 -31.86 -8.63 30.38
C ASN A 894 -31.81 -9.48 29.09
N ALA A 895 -31.97 -8.85 27.92
CA ALA A 895 -31.89 -9.55 26.64
C ALA A 895 -30.48 -10.13 26.37
N PHE A 896 -29.44 -9.40 26.75
CA PHE A 896 -28.06 -9.86 26.65
C PHE A 896 -27.80 -11.09 27.54
N GLU A 897 -28.27 -11.08 28.79
CA GLU A 897 -28.15 -12.21 29.71
C GLU A 897 -28.95 -13.43 29.25
N GLU A 898 -30.15 -13.23 28.69
CA GLU A 898 -30.92 -14.30 28.06
C GLU A 898 -30.18 -14.93 26.88
N GLU A 899 -29.61 -14.12 26.00
CA GLU A 899 -28.86 -14.59 24.84
C GLU A 899 -27.57 -15.32 25.24
N ARG A 900 -26.85 -14.80 26.24
CA ARG A 900 -25.67 -15.46 26.84
C ARG A 900 -26.03 -16.83 27.40
N SER A 901 -27.13 -16.92 28.15
CA SER A 901 -27.58 -18.18 28.77
C SER A 901 -27.95 -19.22 27.72
N ARG A 902 -28.70 -18.83 26.67
CA ARG A 902 -29.04 -19.71 25.53
C ARG A 902 -27.80 -20.29 24.85
N TRP A 903 -26.70 -19.54 24.84
CA TRP A 903 -25.46 -19.97 24.21
C TRP A 903 -24.62 -20.88 25.11
N GLN A 904 -24.55 -20.59 26.41
CA GLN A 904 -23.91 -21.47 27.38
C GLN A 904 -24.54 -22.87 27.39
N ASP A 905 -25.88 -22.94 27.29
CA ASP A 905 -26.60 -24.21 27.23
C ASP A 905 -26.33 -25.02 25.94
N LYS A 906 -26.00 -24.35 24.83
CA LYS A 906 -25.62 -25.00 23.57
C LYS A 906 -24.13 -25.35 23.48
N ALA A 907 -23.26 -24.62 24.21
CA ALA A 907 -21.81 -24.78 24.15
C ALA A 907 -21.29 -26.08 24.79
N VAL A 908 -22.11 -26.77 25.60
CA VAL A 908 -21.75 -28.05 26.24
C VAL A 908 -21.54 -29.20 25.23
N ASP A 909 -22.07 -29.09 24.00
CA ASP A 909 -21.98 -30.13 22.97
C ASP A 909 -20.80 -29.96 21.97
N PHE A 910 -19.94 -28.95 22.14
CA PHE A 910 -18.86 -28.64 21.19
C PHE A 910 -17.48 -29.04 21.71
N SER A 911 -17.16 -30.33 21.61
CA SER A 911 -15.75 -30.77 21.54
C SER A 911 -15.29 -30.66 20.08
N ASP A 912 -14.43 -29.69 19.78
CA ASP A 912 -13.78 -29.57 18.47
C ASP A 912 -12.96 -30.84 18.18
N SER A 913 -13.53 -31.74 17.41
CA SER A 913 -12.82 -32.85 16.79
C SER A 913 -12.03 -32.32 15.60
N GLN A 914 -10.78 -31.90 15.83
CA GLN A 914 -9.81 -31.82 14.75
C GLN A 914 -9.09 -33.16 14.64
N ILE A 915 -9.21 -33.72 13.44
CA ILE A 915 -8.71 -35.01 13.00
C ILE A 915 -7.18 -34.90 12.90
N GLU A 916 -6.46 -35.51 13.84
CA GLU A 916 -5.08 -35.90 13.62
C GLU A 916 -5.08 -37.07 12.62
N THR A 917 -4.55 -36.83 11.41
CA THR A 917 -4.17 -37.92 10.51
C THR A 917 -2.66 -37.85 10.34
N GLU A 918 -1.95 -38.75 11.00
CA GLU A 918 -0.59 -39.14 10.59
C GLU A 918 -0.70 -39.88 9.26
N ILE A 919 0.01 -39.42 8.23
CA ILE A 919 0.22 -40.18 7.00
C ILE A 919 1.72 -40.14 6.68
N GLU A 920 2.34 -41.32 6.73
CA GLU A 920 3.65 -41.61 6.16
C GLU A 920 3.58 -41.44 4.63
N SER A 921 4.55 -40.74 4.03
CA SER A 921 4.74 -40.75 2.59
C SER A 921 6.12 -41.30 2.24
N ASP A 922 6.18 -42.60 1.96
CA ASP A 922 7.26 -43.19 1.17
C ASP A 922 6.62 -43.79 -0.10
N HIS A 923 6.53 -42.96 -1.15
CA HIS A 923 6.05 -43.38 -2.46
C HIS A 923 7.16 -43.22 -3.48
N GLN A 924 7.68 -44.36 -3.95
CA GLN A 924 8.61 -44.41 -5.07
C GLN A 924 7.91 -43.90 -6.34
N ILE A 925 8.42 -42.81 -6.91
CA ILE A 925 7.94 -42.28 -8.18
C ILE A 925 8.28 -43.28 -9.31
N PRO A 926 7.31 -43.74 -10.13
CA PRO A 926 7.57 -44.63 -11.26
C PRO A 926 8.51 -44.00 -12.29
N LYS A 927 9.36 -44.82 -12.95
CA LYS A 927 10.23 -44.35 -14.05
C LYS A 927 9.40 -43.68 -15.16
N GLY A 928 9.79 -42.48 -15.56
CA GLY A 928 9.11 -41.68 -16.61
C GLY A 928 7.92 -40.88 -16.11
N VAL A 929 7.78 -40.71 -14.79
CA VAL A 929 6.75 -39.90 -14.13
C VAL A 929 7.46 -38.90 -13.23
N GLU A 930 7.01 -37.64 -13.22
CA GLU A 930 7.54 -36.53 -12.43
C GLU A 930 6.50 -36.13 -11.37
N GLY A 931 6.94 -35.94 -10.13
CA GLY A 931 6.06 -35.53 -9.05
C GLY A 931 5.93 -34.01 -8.97
N VAL A 932 4.70 -33.53 -8.89
CA VAL A 932 4.43 -32.12 -8.61
C VAL A 932 4.26 -31.97 -7.10
N GLU A 933 5.22 -31.29 -6.48
CA GLU A 933 5.24 -31.03 -5.05
C GLU A 933 4.51 -29.73 -4.70
N SER A 934 3.89 -29.71 -3.53
CA SER A 934 3.37 -28.48 -2.94
C SER A 934 4.53 -27.54 -2.60
N GLN A 935 4.47 -26.30 -3.09
CA GLN A 935 5.50 -25.28 -2.81
C GLN A 935 5.30 -24.61 -1.44
N VAL A 936 4.17 -24.88 -0.78
CA VAL A 936 3.75 -24.27 0.49
C VAL A 936 3.06 -25.31 1.39
N THR A 937 3.01 -25.04 2.69
CA THR A 937 2.14 -25.78 3.62
C THR A 937 0.79 -25.08 3.70
N GLY A 938 -0.33 -25.79 3.54
CA GLY A 938 -1.66 -25.20 3.54
C GLY A 938 -2.77 -26.25 3.44
N SER A 939 -3.98 -25.81 3.09
CA SER A 939 -5.11 -26.69 2.80
C SER A 939 -5.35 -26.76 1.30
N LEU A 940 -5.49 -27.95 0.73
CA LEU A 940 -5.81 -28.12 -0.69
C LEU A 940 -7.25 -27.65 -0.94
N TRP A 941 -7.43 -26.46 -1.50
CA TRP A 941 -8.75 -25.87 -1.73
C TRP A 941 -9.50 -26.56 -2.86
N LYS A 942 -8.84 -26.74 -4.02
CA LYS A 942 -9.50 -27.22 -5.23
C LYS A 942 -8.56 -27.83 -6.26
N TRP A 943 -8.99 -28.90 -6.92
CA TRP A 943 -8.34 -29.41 -8.12
C TRP A 943 -8.84 -28.72 -9.39
N MET A 944 -7.91 -28.31 -10.25
CA MET A 944 -8.21 -27.70 -11.57
C MET A 944 -8.10 -28.72 -12.71
N VAL A 945 -7.56 -29.90 -12.44
CA VAL A 945 -7.37 -31.00 -13.40
C VAL A 945 -7.89 -32.32 -12.83
N ARG A 946 -8.03 -33.32 -13.71
CA ARG A 946 -8.37 -34.70 -13.33
C ARG A 946 -7.28 -35.67 -13.74
N ALA A 947 -7.20 -36.82 -13.06
CA ALA A 947 -6.34 -37.91 -13.51
C ALA A 947 -6.70 -38.33 -14.96
N GLY A 948 -5.69 -38.50 -15.81
CA GLY A 948 -5.79 -38.77 -17.24
C GLY A 948 -5.86 -37.54 -18.14
N GLU A 949 -5.88 -36.32 -17.60
CA GLU A 949 -5.93 -35.08 -18.36
C GLU A 949 -4.53 -34.65 -18.87
N ASN A 950 -4.46 -34.12 -20.09
CA ASN A 950 -3.24 -33.54 -20.64
C ASN A 950 -3.00 -32.15 -20.06
N VAL A 951 -1.77 -31.89 -19.63
CA VAL A 951 -1.35 -30.63 -19.02
C VAL A 951 -0.12 -30.07 -19.74
N LYS A 952 -0.08 -28.74 -19.85
CA LYS A 952 1.05 -28.02 -20.41
C LYS A 952 1.88 -27.38 -19.30
N VAL A 953 3.16 -27.15 -19.55
CA VAL A 953 4.02 -26.32 -18.68
C VAL A 953 3.31 -25.01 -18.37
N GLY A 954 3.26 -24.63 -17.08
CA GLY A 954 2.60 -23.42 -16.58
C GLY A 954 1.08 -23.51 -16.45
N GLN A 955 0.44 -24.65 -16.77
CA GLN A 955 -0.99 -24.82 -16.54
C GLN A 955 -1.28 -25.02 -15.05
N ASN A 956 -2.27 -24.29 -14.52
CA ASN A 956 -2.75 -24.46 -13.14
C ASN A 956 -3.36 -25.86 -12.94
N LEU A 957 -2.85 -26.57 -11.95
CA LEU A 957 -3.22 -27.93 -11.59
C LEU A 957 -4.12 -27.97 -10.35
N ALA A 958 -3.80 -27.16 -9.34
CA ALA A 958 -4.52 -27.10 -8.07
C ALA A 958 -4.46 -25.70 -7.46
N ILE A 959 -5.32 -25.46 -6.47
CA ILE A 959 -5.33 -24.28 -5.61
C ILE A 959 -5.11 -24.73 -4.17
N ILE A 960 -4.11 -24.16 -3.50
CA ILE A 960 -3.85 -24.36 -2.08
C ILE A 960 -4.16 -23.06 -1.35
N GLU A 961 -4.96 -23.13 -0.29
CA GLU A 961 -5.14 -22.03 0.65
C GLU A 961 -3.99 -22.05 1.66
N SER A 962 -3.12 -21.04 1.60
CA SER A 962 -2.00 -20.86 2.51
C SER A 962 -1.68 -19.38 2.66
N MET A 963 -1.19 -18.95 3.82
CA MET A 963 -0.87 -17.53 4.09
C MET A 963 -2.07 -16.59 3.82
N LYS A 964 -3.30 -17.07 4.03
CA LYS A 964 -4.57 -16.36 3.74
C LYS A 964 -4.74 -15.99 2.25
N MET A 965 -4.07 -16.72 1.36
CA MET A 965 -4.10 -16.51 -0.09
C MET A 965 -4.42 -17.83 -0.81
N GLU A 966 -4.96 -17.70 -2.02
CA GLU A 966 -5.06 -18.80 -2.98
C GLU A 966 -3.74 -18.91 -3.76
N ILE A 967 -3.04 -20.04 -3.63
CA ILE A 967 -1.76 -20.32 -4.28
C ILE A 967 -1.98 -21.38 -5.35
N PHE A 968 -1.72 -20.99 -6.60
CA PHE A 968 -1.82 -21.89 -7.74
C PHE A 968 -0.59 -22.78 -7.84
N VAL A 969 -0.83 -24.08 -7.99
CA VAL A 969 0.21 -25.06 -8.31
C VAL A 969 0.22 -25.25 -9.82
N GLU A 970 1.32 -24.88 -10.46
CA GLU A 970 1.49 -24.99 -11.91
C GLU A 970 2.21 -26.27 -12.33
N SER A 971 1.94 -26.74 -13.55
CA SER A 971 2.65 -27.88 -14.13
C SER A 971 4.09 -27.52 -14.49
N PRO A 972 5.10 -28.25 -14.00
CA PRO A 972 6.51 -28.02 -14.39
C PRO A 972 6.83 -28.56 -15.78
N THR A 973 6.00 -29.45 -16.34
CA THR A 973 6.29 -30.21 -17.57
C THR A 973 5.05 -30.37 -18.45
N ASN A 974 5.25 -30.77 -19.71
CA ASN A 974 4.18 -31.22 -20.58
C ASN A 974 3.96 -32.73 -20.37
N GLY A 975 2.70 -33.16 -20.24
CA GLY A 975 2.41 -34.56 -19.99
C GLY A 975 0.93 -34.82 -19.73
N PHE A 976 0.64 -36.00 -19.20
CA PHE A 976 -0.69 -36.31 -18.68
C PHE A 976 -0.64 -36.60 -17.19
N VAL A 977 -1.67 -36.16 -16.47
CA VAL A 977 -1.81 -36.39 -15.03
C VAL A 977 -1.98 -37.89 -14.80
N HIS A 978 -0.98 -38.55 -14.22
CA HIS A 978 -1.01 -39.99 -13.96
C HIS A 978 -1.91 -40.33 -12.76
N SER A 979 -1.74 -39.60 -11.66
CA SER A 979 -2.48 -39.81 -10.42
C SER A 979 -2.51 -38.53 -9.59
N ILE A 980 -3.58 -38.36 -8.82
CA ILE A 980 -3.75 -37.28 -7.83
C ILE A 980 -3.66 -37.92 -6.44
N ALA A 981 -2.85 -37.33 -5.54
CA ALA A 981 -2.51 -37.94 -4.25
C ALA A 981 -3.35 -37.43 -3.06
N LYS A 982 -4.12 -36.35 -3.24
CA LYS A 982 -4.82 -35.63 -2.15
C LYS A 982 -6.27 -35.28 -2.48
N THR A 983 -7.10 -35.15 -1.44
CA THR A 983 -8.50 -34.72 -1.55
C THR A 983 -8.68 -33.25 -1.19
N GLU A 984 -9.70 -32.59 -1.76
CA GLU A 984 -10.03 -31.19 -1.42
C GLU A 984 -10.39 -31.08 0.08
N GLY A 985 -9.86 -30.07 0.75
CA GLY A 985 -9.93 -29.84 2.20
C GLY A 985 -8.82 -30.53 3.00
N GLU A 986 -7.99 -31.39 2.39
CA GLU A 986 -6.90 -32.08 3.06
C GLU A 986 -5.68 -31.16 3.26
N LEU A 987 -5.01 -31.30 4.40
CA LEU A 987 -3.79 -30.56 4.71
C LEU A 987 -2.60 -31.09 3.89
N VAL A 988 -1.83 -30.17 3.30
CA VAL A 988 -0.66 -30.46 2.48
C VAL A 988 0.56 -29.75 3.04
N LYS A 989 1.70 -30.45 3.10
CA LYS A 989 2.99 -29.90 3.56
C LYS A 989 3.83 -29.41 2.38
N ASN A 990 4.67 -28.42 2.62
CA ASN A 990 5.71 -28.03 1.65
C ASN A 990 6.61 -29.25 1.31
N GLY A 991 6.83 -29.50 0.02
CA GLY A 991 7.56 -30.64 -0.52
C GLY A 991 6.75 -31.93 -0.63
N GLU A 992 5.47 -31.94 -0.21
CA GLU A 992 4.62 -33.11 -0.33
C GLU A 992 4.09 -33.26 -1.78
N TYR A 993 4.16 -34.47 -2.34
CA TYR A 993 3.64 -34.73 -3.68
C TYR A 993 2.12 -34.59 -3.73
N LEU A 994 1.64 -33.70 -4.59
CA LEU A 994 0.22 -33.43 -4.80
C LEU A 994 -0.35 -34.31 -5.92
N LEU A 995 0.39 -34.43 -7.02
CA LEU A 995 0.06 -35.28 -8.15
C LEU A 995 1.32 -35.73 -8.88
N LEU A 996 1.16 -36.71 -9.76
CA LEU A 996 2.21 -37.24 -10.61
C LEU A 996 1.87 -36.98 -12.09
N ILE A 997 2.84 -36.51 -12.88
CA ILE A 997 2.70 -36.26 -14.33
C ILE A 997 3.58 -37.25 -15.09
N LYS A 998 3.02 -37.98 -16.04
CA LYS A 998 3.81 -38.77 -16.98
C LYS A 998 4.21 -37.91 -18.17
N THR A 999 5.51 -37.74 -18.36
CA THR A 999 6.07 -36.86 -19.40
C THR A 999 5.92 -37.48 -20.79
N GLU A 1000 5.63 -36.65 -21.80
CA GLU A 1000 5.50 -37.11 -23.20
C GLU A 1000 6.82 -37.59 -23.83
N THR A 1001 7.96 -37.38 -23.16
CA THR A 1001 9.29 -37.75 -23.65
C THR A 1001 9.68 -39.22 -23.42
N GLY A 1002 8.79 -40.04 -22.83
CA GLY A 1002 8.99 -41.48 -22.63
C GLY A 1002 8.37 -42.37 -23.71
N SER A 1003 8.82 -42.27 -24.96
CA SER A 1003 8.72 -43.38 -25.93
C SER A 1003 10.10 -44.01 -26.08
N GLU A 1004 10.42 -44.99 -25.23
CA GLU A 1004 11.42 -45.99 -25.61
C GLU A 1004 10.77 -46.95 -26.61
N SER A 1005 11.52 -47.22 -27.67
CA SER A 1005 11.29 -48.22 -28.72
C SER A 1005 10.74 -49.56 -28.25
#